data_AF-A0ABD4W7D3-F1
#
_entry.id   AF-A0ABD4W7D3-F1
#
_cell.length_a   1.000
_cell.length_b   1.000
_cell.length_c   1.000
_cell.angle_alpha   90.00
_cell.angle_beta   90.00
_cell.angle_gamma   90.00
#
_symmetry.space_group_name_H-M   'P 1'
#
loop_
_entity.id
_entity.type
_entity.pdbx_description
1 polymer ?
#
loop_
_entity_poly.entity_id
_entity_poly.type
_entity_poly.pdbx_seq_one_letter_code
_entity_poly.pdbx_strand_id
1 'polypeptide(L)'
;MSFSHISHASMKTLVAGIAAAATLCTGAIATMQTANAADASTAPSVAGHAYNDLPVGNPDVTVTQIDNSALPATLRNPIGQNEGTNTPNDLSQNYYSADASTLEYDGKLFVFTGHDEAEPTYGSFNMKDWGVYVTDNPESGKWTHYKTIAKADLFDWATGDGAYAGQVVVDDAGTADTADDWFYYYVPVKDRNAAAGADPFSIGVAKSKSPLGPWVDAIGAPLLTTTQTQIETIDPAFFVDNDGTGYLHFGTFNSELAVKMQRDANTGRTSYVAVETMDGTADGAPKIYNMRDADALANIPDYDASKDVLGSDYANQVNASLTLGNNGGAYANGPKGFFEAAWVFREGDTYYNVYDGGKPGSGVATCVESNYQACVQYSTSASPLGPWTYQGVIVESGSSTTMHPSIQRFGGKWWVTYHTGDKTGGTDFRRAVCIDEVTWNGGRMNAVSHPTKAERLQPSRNVAPYASVDATYTETPAYKGSVNDGRVLETAVVPPNHWTNYRKTPQTQSSDSLIYQWNGAVRVNGSKVWFDTDANALRAPASWKLQYLDADGSWKDVPNSSEYGVDTGKNAPNEVTFDAVTTTALKLDMTAQAVDGGYASVGVPEWEVYAQQGAVVAEQPADVYAKTGDAPELSNTVKVAYGSETVETPVLWRTVSASSYAQAGEFTVQGVVAGIETKQQADDLTAGNVAVTVHVSDDYVKPADTIAPAVRVALAGTAGNDGWLVTSPIALITASDNAAAPIAKLELAVGDGAWVTVGTNVNTAVQAVTGEGIVSVRARATDAAGNVSEIAAAEARVDATAPTVTASVDTASRTMTLTASDGAGSGVKTVEYRVGNGEWQQYEEGAAITASSSKRETVSYRASDIAGNMSAAGVKDIPSDTSVPLAGYIEQDAVATDVDKKASSWTAGVAALNDGKTIPGDCTVDNACIWGTWPNTGEMKLDYEWDREVTIDSSRVQFTSDGGGLGMPASWKLQYWDAGTNAFVDIPDATYTLVTNAPGAYGTDNGGWSEATWTDAVKTTKLRMVIQSGSASPAAAEWQVHAPEPTPDPTPDPTPEPEPEPTPTPKPTPDIDNNGKQDGNNAKPSAKPQSSQQSQSQRKKKLSSTGVATTAIVIAMTVLATAGCCIFVAKRGKLRN
;
A
#
# COMPACT_ATOMS: atom_id res chain seq x y z
N MET A 1 29.13 21.82 -58.90
CA MET A 1 29.70 22.38 -60.15
C MET A 1 30.62 23.54 -59.79
N SER A 2 31.65 23.82 -60.60
CA SER A 2 32.52 25.02 -60.58
C SER A 2 33.19 25.44 -59.25
N PHE A 3 34.53 25.34 -59.22
CA PHE A 3 35.38 26.14 -58.32
C PHE A 3 35.86 27.39 -59.06
N SER A 4 36.03 28.53 -58.36
CA SER A 4 36.71 29.71 -58.92
C SER A 4 37.41 30.56 -57.86
N HIS A 5 38.74 30.46 -57.85
CA HIS A 5 39.77 31.40 -57.35
C HIS A 5 39.56 32.18 -56.03
N ILE A 6 40.43 31.88 -55.06
CA ILE A 6 40.93 32.83 -54.04
C ILE A 6 42.35 33.28 -54.47
N SER A 7 42.72 34.53 -54.18
CA SER A 7 43.99 35.13 -54.65
C SER A 7 45.20 34.79 -53.78
N HIS A 8 46.41 34.90 -54.36
CA HIS A 8 47.69 34.68 -53.67
C HIS A 8 47.94 35.63 -52.47
N ALA A 9 47.24 36.76 -52.36
CA ALA A 9 47.36 37.66 -51.21
C ALA A 9 46.78 37.03 -49.92
N SER A 10 45.63 36.36 -50.02
CA SER A 10 44.95 35.71 -48.89
C SER A 10 45.81 34.62 -48.24
N MET A 11 46.62 33.93 -49.05
CA MET A 11 47.43 32.78 -48.61
C MET A 11 48.61 33.20 -47.72
N LYS A 12 49.21 34.38 -47.93
CA LYS A 12 50.31 34.88 -47.07
C LYS A 12 49.84 35.26 -45.67
N THR A 13 48.66 35.88 -45.56
CA THR A 13 48.07 36.24 -44.25
C THR A 13 47.72 34.98 -43.44
N LEU A 14 47.21 33.94 -44.11
CA LEU A 14 46.91 32.65 -43.49
C LEU A 14 48.17 31.94 -42.98
N VAL A 15 49.24 31.89 -43.77
CA VAL A 15 50.52 31.27 -43.36
C VAL A 15 51.20 32.04 -42.22
N ALA A 16 51.10 33.38 -42.19
CA ALA A 16 51.58 34.18 -41.06
C ALA A 16 50.81 33.89 -39.76
N GLY A 17 49.48 33.74 -39.84
CA GLY A 17 48.65 33.35 -38.70
C GLY A 17 48.97 31.93 -38.18
N ILE A 18 49.17 30.98 -39.09
CA ILE A 18 49.53 29.59 -38.74
C ILE A 18 50.91 29.53 -38.08
N ALA A 19 51.88 30.32 -38.53
CA ALA A 19 53.21 30.37 -37.89
C ALA A 19 53.14 30.93 -36.46
N ALA A 20 52.34 31.97 -36.21
CA ALA A 20 52.14 32.53 -34.87
C ALA A 20 51.42 31.53 -33.94
N ALA A 21 50.38 30.84 -34.45
CA ALA A 21 49.67 29.80 -33.70
C ALA A 21 50.60 28.63 -33.34
N ALA A 22 51.43 28.15 -34.29
CA ALA A 22 52.36 27.05 -34.06
C ALA A 22 53.37 27.34 -32.94
N THR A 23 53.87 28.58 -32.83
CA THR A 23 54.80 28.97 -31.76
C THR A 23 54.13 29.04 -30.38
N LEU A 24 52.86 29.47 -30.31
CA LEU A 24 52.07 29.42 -29.08
C LEU A 24 51.76 27.98 -28.65
N CYS A 25 51.41 27.09 -29.58
CA CYS A 25 51.18 25.68 -29.27
C CYS A 25 52.44 24.95 -28.75
N THR A 26 53.62 25.24 -29.30
CA THR A 26 54.88 24.65 -28.78
C THR A 26 55.25 25.12 -27.37
N GLY A 27 54.72 26.25 -26.90
CA GLY A 27 54.87 26.67 -25.50
C GLY A 27 53.95 25.92 -24.53
N ALA A 28 52.74 25.56 -24.97
CA ALA A 28 51.74 24.89 -24.13
C ALA A 28 51.93 23.36 -24.05
N ILE A 29 52.45 22.73 -25.11
CA ILE A 29 52.64 21.27 -25.17
C ILE A 29 53.78 20.79 -24.24
N ALA A 30 54.69 21.69 -23.82
CA ALA A 30 55.72 21.40 -22.81
C ALA A 30 55.18 21.29 -21.37
N THR A 31 53.91 21.68 -21.12
CA THR A 31 53.20 21.52 -19.84
C THR A 31 51.99 20.58 -19.94
N MET A 32 51.88 19.83 -21.05
CA MET A 32 50.85 18.79 -21.24
C MET A 32 51.49 17.42 -21.51
N GLN A 33 52.40 17.03 -20.61
CA GLN A 33 52.68 15.62 -20.31
C GLN A 33 52.40 15.39 -18.82
N THR A 34 52.01 14.17 -18.46
CA THR A 34 51.57 13.75 -17.11
C THR A 34 50.41 14.56 -16.51
N ALA A 35 49.30 14.66 -17.26
CA ALA A 35 48.00 14.42 -16.63
C ALA A 35 47.78 12.89 -16.60
N ASN A 36 48.39 12.23 -15.62
CA ASN A 36 48.03 10.84 -15.30
C ASN A 36 46.62 10.81 -14.70
N ALA A 37 46.06 9.61 -14.48
CA ALA A 37 44.94 9.44 -13.55
C ALA A 37 45.28 10.17 -12.23
N ALA A 38 44.32 10.92 -11.68
CA ALA A 38 44.55 11.75 -10.51
C ALA A 38 44.93 10.86 -9.32
N ASP A 39 46.23 10.85 -8.99
CA ASP A 39 46.78 9.87 -8.07
C ASP A 39 46.28 10.16 -6.66
N ALA A 40 45.57 9.21 -6.06
CA ALA A 40 45.00 9.35 -4.72
C ALA A 40 46.06 9.61 -3.64
N SER A 41 47.34 9.29 -3.88
CA SER A 41 48.46 9.65 -3.00
C SER A 41 48.89 11.12 -3.10
N THR A 42 48.32 11.89 -4.04
CA THR A 42 48.61 13.30 -4.30
C THR A 42 47.43 14.24 -4.03
N ALA A 43 46.30 13.73 -3.52
CA ALA A 43 45.18 14.57 -3.10
C ALA A 43 45.64 15.50 -1.94
N PRO A 44 45.35 16.81 -1.99
CA PRO A 44 45.73 17.72 -0.91
C PRO A 44 44.90 17.44 0.34
N SER A 45 45.57 17.42 1.50
CA SER A 45 44.89 17.37 2.80
C SER A 45 43.96 18.59 2.95
N VAL A 46 42.82 18.37 3.60
CA VAL A 46 41.87 19.44 3.93
C VAL A 46 42.34 20.30 5.11
N ALA A 47 43.33 19.82 5.86
CA ALA A 47 43.77 20.41 7.12
C ALA A 47 44.27 21.86 6.96
N GLY A 48 43.67 22.79 7.72
CA GLY A 48 44.08 24.20 7.75
C GLY A 48 43.79 25.01 6.48
N HIS A 49 43.07 24.46 5.51
CA HIS A 49 42.65 25.14 4.28
C HIS A 49 41.22 25.69 4.39
N ALA A 50 40.90 26.72 3.61
CA ALA A 50 39.52 27.18 3.46
C ALA A 50 38.77 26.22 2.53
N TYR A 51 37.61 25.73 2.97
CA TYR A 51 36.85 24.71 2.25
C TYR A 51 36.39 25.18 0.86
N ASN A 52 36.09 26.47 0.72
CA ASN A 52 35.74 27.09 -0.56
C ASN A 52 36.90 27.06 -1.60
N ASP A 53 38.14 26.79 -1.18
CA ASP A 53 39.35 26.77 -2.00
C ASP A 53 39.97 25.35 -2.17
N LEU A 54 39.33 24.31 -1.61
CA LEU A 54 39.76 22.90 -1.70
C LEU A 54 39.32 22.24 -3.04
N PRO A 55 39.96 21.13 -3.47
CA PRO A 55 40.68 21.11 -4.74
C PRO A 55 39.82 21.28 -6.00
N VAL A 56 40.11 22.36 -6.73
CA VAL A 56 39.65 22.68 -8.09
C VAL A 56 40.32 21.77 -9.15
N GLY A 57 40.33 20.46 -8.89
CA GLY A 57 41.09 19.44 -9.63
C GLY A 57 40.33 18.17 -10.00
N ASN A 58 39.22 17.87 -9.32
CA ASN A 58 38.27 16.85 -9.79
C ASN A 58 37.18 17.55 -10.64
N PRO A 59 37.12 17.36 -11.97
CA PRO A 59 36.20 18.08 -12.84
C PRO A 59 34.73 17.65 -12.69
N ASP A 60 34.46 16.52 -12.03
CA ASP A 60 33.11 16.02 -11.80
C ASP A 60 32.45 16.61 -10.53
N VAL A 61 33.24 17.16 -9.59
CA VAL A 61 32.73 17.69 -8.32
C VAL A 61 32.16 19.09 -8.50
N THR A 62 30.90 19.28 -8.12
CA THR A 62 30.22 20.58 -8.14
C THR A 62 29.99 21.09 -6.71
N VAL A 63 30.48 22.29 -6.40
CA VAL A 63 30.39 22.88 -5.05
C VAL A 63 29.26 23.89 -4.97
N THR A 64 28.39 23.76 -3.97
CA THR A 64 27.28 24.68 -3.66
C THR A 64 27.39 25.18 -2.22
N GLN A 65 26.97 26.41 -1.95
CA GLN A 65 26.91 26.98 -0.60
C GLN A 65 25.45 27.00 -0.11
N ILE A 66 25.21 26.44 1.08
CA ILE A 66 23.90 26.27 1.68
C ILE A 66 23.75 27.23 2.85
N ASP A 67 22.63 27.92 2.92
CA ASP A 67 22.26 28.75 4.05
C ASP A 67 20.83 28.47 4.50
N ASN A 68 20.70 27.67 5.56
CA ASN A 68 19.45 27.37 6.25
C ASN A 68 19.27 28.26 7.50
N SER A 69 20.11 29.27 7.75
CA SER A 69 20.13 30.03 9.03
C SER A 69 18.90 30.90 9.29
N ALA A 70 17.98 31.01 8.33
CA ALA A 70 16.69 31.69 8.47
C ALA A 70 15.53 30.74 8.81
N LEU A 71 15.78 29.43 8.90
CA LEU A 71 14.77 28.40 9.19
C LEU A 71 14.71 28.12 10.71
N PRO A 72 13.52 27.88 11.30
CA PRO A 72 13.37 27.61 12.73
C PRO A 72 14.16 26.41 13.24
N ALA A 73 14.88 26.60 14.35
CA ALA A 73 15.35 25.53 15.23
C ALA A 73 14.20 24.91 16.07
N THR A 74 12.98 24.87 15.52
CA THR A 74 11.81 24.14 16.06
C THR A 74 11.04 23.38 14.97
N LEU A 75 11.63 23.25 13.77
CA LEU A 75 11.10 22.49 12.64
C LEU A 75 12.15 21.48 12.17
N ARG A 76 11.67 20.34 11.65
CA ARG A 76 12.53 19.36 10.97
C ARG A 76 13.07 20.03 9.70
N ASN A 77 14.40 20.11 9.56
CA ASN A 77 15.06 21.03 8.63
C ASN A 77 16.13 20.31 7.80
N PRO A 78 15.78 19.83 6.58
CA PRO A 78 16.75 19.15 5.74
C PRO A 78 17.91 20.04 5.29
N ILE A 79 19.13 19.50 5.38
CA ILE A 79 20.33 20.13 4.85
C ILE A 79 20.16 20.23 3.32
N GLY A 80 20.21 21.46 2.79
CA GLY A 80 19.94 21.71 1.38
C GLY A 80 18.45 21.85 1.02
N GLN A 81 17.54 22.07 1.99
CA GLN A 81 16.11 22.35 1.77
C GLN A 81 15.87 23.47 0.73
N ASN A 82 16.76 24.49 0.71
CA ASN A 82 16.68 25.63 -0.18
C ASN A 82 17.23 25.37 -1.61
N GLU A 83 17.86 24.23 -1.88
CA GLU A 83 18.35 23.88 -3.22
C GLU A 83 17.22 23.41 -4.13
N GLY A 84 17.22 23.85 -5.40
CA GLY A 84 16.35 23.30 -6.45
C GLY A 84 14.84 23.52 -6.29
N THR A 85 14.37 24.29 -5.29
CA THR A 85 12.95 24.39 -4.89
C THR A 85 11.98 24.81 -6.00
N ASN A 86 12.42 25.62 -6.97
CA ASN A 86 11.62 26.04 -8.12
C ASN A 86 11.64 25.04 -9.30
N THR A 87 12.52 24.04 -9.24
CA THR A 87 12.80 23.05 -10.28
C THR A 87 13.04 21.67 -9.66
N PRO A 88 12.12 21.13 -8.82
CA PRO A 88 12.39 19.96 -7.99
C PRO A 88 12.77 18.71 -8.80
N ASN A 89 12.25 18.60 -10.03
CA ASN A 89 12.48 17.46 -10.92
C ASN A 89 13.71 17.64 -11.84
N ASP A 90 14.47 18.72 -11.71
CA ASP A 90 15.74 18.92 -12.43
C ASP A 90 16.92 18.60 -11.51
N LEU A 91 17.42 17.36 -11.59
CA LEU A 91 18.56 16.86 -10.81
C LEU A 91 19.91 17.53 -11.16
N SER A 92 19.95 18.47 -12.12
CA SER A 92 21.12 19.35 -12.32
C SER A 92 21.05 20.64 -11.48
N GLN A 93 19.87 20.98 -10.96
CA GLN A 93 19.62 22.16 -10.11
C GLN A 93 19.18 21.78 -8.68
N ASN A 94 18.64 20.57 -8.51
CA ASN A 94 18.24 19.99 -7.23
C ASN A 94 19.15 18.79 -6.88
N TYR A 95 19.13 18.40 -5.61
CA TYR A 95 19.83 17.22 -5.07
C TYR A 95 18.98 16.67 -3.92
N TYR A 96 18.69 15.37 -3.96
CA TYR A 96 18.02 14.65 -2.87
C TYR A 96 19.07 13.81 -2.14
N SER A 97 19.30 14.15 -0.86
CA SER A 97 20.35 13.54 -0.04
C SER A 97 19.76 12.44 0.84
N ALA A 98 20.41 11.29 0.85
CA ALA A 98 20.01 10.16 1.67
C ALA A 98 21.16 9.60 2.50
N ASP A 99 20.81 8.64 3.36
CA ASP A 99 21.74 7.65 3.92
C ASP A 99 23.02 8.27 4.50
N ALA A 100 22.80 9.08 5.54
CA ALA A 100 23.76 10.02 6.07
C ALA A 100 24.83 9.34 6.92
N SER A 101 26.10 9.69 6.67
CA SER A 101 27.24 9.16 7.40
C SER A 101 28.19 10.27 7.84
N THR A 102 28.49 10.32 9.13
CA THR A 102 29.22 11.45 9.76
C THR A 102 30.68 11.14 10.04
N LEU A 103 31.54 12.14 9.83
CA LEU A 103 32.95 12.13 10.25
C LEU A 103 33.33 13.49 10.87
N GLU A 104 33.99 13.48 12.03
CA GLU A 104 34.73 14.66 12.52
C GLU A 104 36.17 14.61 12.03
N TYR A 105 36.64 15.70 11.41
CA TYR A 105 38.04 15.83 11.00
C TYR A 105 38.43 17.32 10.83
N ASP A 106 39.65 17.68 11.25
CA ASP A 106 40.16 19.07 11.31
C ASP A 106 39.16 20.09 11.90
N GLY A 107 38.39 19.68 12.91
CA GLY A 107 37.37 20.52 13.52
C GLY A 107 36.26 20.92 12.54
N LYS A 108 35.90 20.04 11.59
CA LYS A 108 34.67 20.10 10.79
C LYS A 108 33.85 18.85 10.99
N LEU A 109 32.54 19.00 10.82
CA LEU A 109 31.64 17.87 10.59
C LEU A 109 31.46 17.69 9.09
N PHE A 110 31.82 16.50 8.59
CA PHE A 110 31.47 16.02 7.27
C PHE A 110 30.23 15.12 7.41
N VAL A 111 29.26 15.26 6.50
CA VAL A 111 28.05 14.44 6.38
C VAL A 111 28.00 13.91 4.96
N PHE A 112 28.50 12.70 4.77
CA PHE A 112 28.46 11.95 3.51
C PHE A 112 27.04 11.43 3.26
N THR A 113 26.63 11.37 2.00
CA THR A 113 25.24 11.08 1.61
C THR A 113 25.19 10.33 0.27
N GLY A 114 24.24 9.41 0.14
CA GLY A 114 23.78 8.93 -1.16
C GLY A 114 22.98 10.01 -1.90
N HIS A 115 22.91 9.92 -3.23
CA HIS A 115 22.15 10.83 -4.08
C HIS A 115 20.93 10.13 -4.69
N ASP A 116 19.73 10.45 -4.20
CA ASP A 116 18.46 9.91 -4.70
C ASP A 116 18.09 10.54 -6.07
N GLU A 117 18.27 9.79 -7.16
CA GLU A 117 17.94 10.21 -8.53
C GLU A 117 16.63 9.58 -9.06
N ALA A 118 15.71 9.14 -8.21
CA ALA A 118 14.44 8.60 -8.67
C ALA A 118 13.63 9.66 -9.47
N GLU A 119 12.90 9.23 -10.51
CA GLU A 119 11.85 10.07 -11.12
C GLU A 119 10.67 10.21 -10.13
N PRO A 120 9.86 11.29 -10.18
CA PRO A 120 8.80 11.54 -9.20
C PRO A 120 7.75 10.43 -9.14
N THR A 121 7.65 9.65 -10.22
CA THR A 121 6.70 8.56 -10.42
C THR A 121 7.33 7.16 -10.28
N TYR A 122 8.57 7.04 -9.79
CA TYR A 122 9.32 5.77 -9.75
C TYR A 122 9.59 5.30 -8.32
N GLY A 123 8.87 4.27 -7.91
CA GLY A 123 8.96 3.68 -6.56
C GLY A 123 10.16 2.75 -6.38
N SER A 124 11.40 3.25 -6.53
CA SER A 124 12.62 2.47 -6.26
C SER A 124 13.85 3.36 -6.08
N PHE A 125 14.78 2.91 -5.24
CA PHE A 125 16.07 3.54 -4.99
C PHE A 125 16.98 3.51 -6.24
N ASN A 126 17.23 4.70 -6.80
CA ASN A 126 18.02 4.92 -8.02
C ASN A 126 19.14 5.90 -7.70
N MET A 127 20.30 5.41 -7.26
CA MET A 127 21.45 6.24 -6.88
C MET A 127 22.70 5.78 -7.63
N LYS A 128 23.46 6.70 -8.21
CA LYS A 128 24.71 6.41 -8.95
C LYS A 128 25.94 7.11 -8.38
N ASP A 129 25.75 8.14 -7.56
CA ASP A 129 26.84 8.90 -6.94
C ASP A 129 26.58 9.28 -5.48
N TRP A 130 27.65 9.74 -4.82
CA TRP A 130 27.66 10.21 -3.44
C TRP A 130 28.15 11.65 -3.37
N GLY A 131 27.63 12.40 -2.40
CA GLY A 131 28.01 13.78 -2.08
C GLY A 131 28.24 13.99 -0.59
N VAL A 132 28.79 15.14 -0.21
CA VAL A 132 29.11 15.45 1.19
C VAL A 132 28.80 16.91 1.54
N TYR A 133 28.14 17.12 2.67
CA TYR A 133 27.96 18.43 3.31
C TYR A 133 29.03 18.63 4.38
N VAL A 134 29.59 19.84 4.49
CA VAL A 134 30.66 20.18 5.44
C VAL A 134 30.34 21.48 6.17
N THR A 135 30.52 21.49 7.50
CA THR A 135 30.36 22.70 8.34
C THR A 135 31.37 22.75 9.48
N ASP A 136 31.63 23.95 10.01
CA ASP A 136 32.32 24.18 11.29
C ASP A 136 31.35 24.37 12.47
N ASN A 137 30.05 24.59 12.20
CA ASN A 137 29.00 24.65 13.23
C ASN A 137 27.61 24.28 12.64
N PRO A 138 27.04 23.11 12.97
CA PRO A 138 25.68 22.73 12.56
C PRO A 138 24.59 23.74 12.96
N GLU A 139 24.71 24.37 14.14
CA GLU A 139 23.75 25.37 14.65
C GLU A 139 23.68 26.63 13.77
N SER A 140 24.72 26.88 12.96
CA SER A 140 24.72 28.02 12.04
C SER A 140 23.74 27.85 10.88
N GLY A 141 23.31 26.62 10.58
CA GLY A 141 22.55 26.28 9.38
C GLY A 141 23.34 26.42 8.07
N LYS A 142 24.66 26.68 8.12
CA LYS A 142 25.48 26.95 6.93
C LYS A 142 26.40 25.77 6.61
N TRP A 143 26.41 25.37 5.35
CA TRP A 143 27.12 24.18 4.86
C TRP A 143 27.74 24.43 3.49
N THR A 144 28.93 23.87 3.26
CA THR A 144 29.46 23.67 1.90
C THR A 144 29.06 22.28 1.42
N HIS A 145 28.37 22.19 0.29
CA HIS A 145 27.93 20.94 -0.32
C HIS A 145 28.81 20.61 -1.53
N TYR A 146 29.53 19.49 -1.48
CA TYR A 146 30.28 18.93 -2.60
C TYR A 146 29.49 17.77 -3.19
N LYS A 147 28.95 17.97 -4.39
CA LYS A 147 28.16 16.97 -5.13
C LYS A 147 29.08 16.05 -5.92
N THR A 148 28.72 14.77 -6.03
CA THR A 148 29.39 13.79 -6.89
C THR A 148 30.90 13.64 -6.57
N ILE A 149 31.23 13.42 -5.29
CA ILE A 149 32.64 13.18 -4.86
C ILE A 149 33.14 11.80 -5.30
N ALA A 150 32.25 10.82 -5.43
CA ALA A 150 32.50 9.45 -5.88
C ALA A 150 31.26 8.93 -6.62
N LYS A 151 31.44 7.92 -7.47
CA LYS A 151 30.40 7.28 -8.28
C LYS A 151 30.48 5.76 -8.16
N ALA A 152 29.38 5.05 -8.36
CA ALA A 152 29.37 3.58 -8.32
C ALA A 152 30.20 2.93 -9.46
N ASP A 153 30.49 3.65 -10.55
CA ASP A 153 31.38 3.20 -11.64
C ASP A 153 32.88 3.37 -11.34
N LEU A 154 33.24 3.85 -10.14
CA LEU A 154 34.60 3.83 -9.59
C LEU A 154 35.20 2.41 -9.50
N PHE A 155 34.34 1.41 -9.35
CA PHE A 155 34.72 0.01 -9.20
C PHE A 155 34.52 -0.73 -10.52
N ASP A 156 35.61 -1.15 -11.18
CA ASP A 156 35.56 -1.87 -12.47
C ASP A 156 34.64 -3.11 -12.44
N TRP A 157 34.47 -3.74 -11.27
CA TRP A 157 33.61 -4.91 -11.07
C TRP A 157 32.13 -4.56 -10.81
N ALA A 158 31.82 -3.37 -10.30
CA ALA A 158 30.44 -2.93 -10.05
C ALA A 158 29.75 -2.48 -11.34
N THR A 159 28.42 -2.50 -11.36
CA THR A 159 27.60 -2.16 -12.54
C THR A 159 27.65 -0.67 -12.92
N GLY A 160 27.92 0.22 -11.97
CA GLY A 160 27.70 1.67 -12.09
C GLY A 160 26.35 2.16 -11.51
N ASP A 161 25.67 1.32 -10.74
CA ASP A 161 24.35 1.56 -10.12
C ASP A 161 24.31 1.00 -8.68
N GLY A 162 23.41 1.53 -7.87
CA GLY A 162 23.23 1.18 -6.46
C GLY A 162 24.24 1.85 -5.55
N ALA A 163 24.46 3.17 -5.70
CA ALA A 163 25.25 3.98 -4.77
C ALA A 163 24.52 4.19 -3.44
N TYR A 164 24.33 3.10 -2.69
CA TYR A 164 23.59 3.02 -1.44
C TYR A 164 24.43 3.55 -0.25
N ALA A 165 23.85 3.50 0.95
CA ALA A 165 24.45 4.00 2.19
C ALA A 165 25.91 3.60 2.38
N GLY A 166 26.80 4.56 2.62
CA GLY A 166 28.23 4.28 2.79
C GLY A 166 28.89 5.16 3.83
N GLN A 167 29.95 4.65 4.46
CA GLN A 167 30.70 5.35 5.50
C GLN A 167 32.13 5.63 5.10
N VAL A 168 32.57 6.87 5.31
CA VAL A 168 33.98 7.27 5.30
C VAL A 168 34.55 7.20 6.71
N VAL A 169 35.71 6.56 6.85
CA VAL A 169 36.52 6.54 8.07
C VAL A 169 37.95 6.98 7.78
N VAL A 170 38.66 7.43 8.81
CA VAL A 170 40.07 7.85 8.72
C VAL A 170 40.98 6.84 9.43
N ASP A 171 42.13 6.58 8.81
CA ASP A 171 43.28 5.91 9.41
C ASP A 171 44.35 6.96 9.71
N ASP A 172 44.49 7.36 10.98
CA ASP A 172 45.37 8.45 11.49
C ASP A 172 46.88 8.10 11.52
N ALA A 173 47.26 7.01 10.82
CA ALA A 173 48.53 6.32 10.92
C ALA A 173 48.95 5.87 12.36
N GLY A 174 48.10 6.03 13.37
CA GLY A 174 48.45 5.95 14.79
C GLY A 174 49.26 7.16 15.29
N THR A 175 49.09 8.34 14.68
CA THR A 175 49.91 9.54 14.91
C THR A 175 49.07 10.81 15.03
N ALA A 176 49.72 11.94 15.32
CA ALA A 176 49.12 13.27 15.25
C ALA A 176 49.58 14.07 14.02
N ASP A 177 50.13 13.41 12.99
CA ASP A 177 50.60 14.04 11.75
C ASP A 177 49.64 13.70 10.59
N THR A 178 48.70 14.62 10.35
CA THR A 178 47.63 14.48 9.36
C THR A 178 48.09 14.43 7.90
N ALA A 179 49.40 14.49 7.64
CA ALA A 179 49.96 14.25 6.31
C ALA A 179 49.95 12.75 5.93
N ASP A 180 50.12 11.84 6.89
CA ASP A 180 50.19 10.39 6.63
C ASP A 180 48.83 9.68 6.64
N ASP A 181 47.76 10.36 7.09
CA ASP A 181 46.37 9.87 7.13
C ASP A 181 45.87 9.29 5.80
N TRP A 182 44.97 8.31 5.88
CA TRP A 182 44.21 7.82 4.72
C TRP A 182 42.72 7.75 5.04
N PHE A 183 41.88 8.13 4.09
CA PHE A 183 40.43 7.99 4.18
C PHE A 183 40.01 6.74 3.41
N TYR A 184 39.13 5.95 4.01
CA TYR A 184 38.54 4.74 3.41
C TYR A 184 37.03 4.89 3.37
N TYR A 185 36.44 4.73 2.18
CA TYR A 185 35.00 4.81 1.95
C TYR A 185 34.47 3.39 1.71
N TYR A 186 33.79 2.84 2.71
CA TYR A 186 33.06 1.57 2.57
C TYR A 186 31.72 1.86 1.92
N VAL A 187 31.44 1.23 0.79
CA VAL A 187 30.24 1.49 -0.01
C VAL A 187 29.63 0.20 -0.57
N PRO A 188 28.33 -0.04 -0.40
CA PRO A 188 27.61 -1.06 -1.13
C PRO A 188 27.32 -0.58 -2.56
N VAL A 189 27.49 -1.48 -3.52
CA VAL A 189 27.21 -1.27 -4.95
C VAL A 189 26.71 -2.57 -5.58
N LYS A 190 25.95 -2.46 -6.68
CA LYS A 190 25.45 -3.64 -7.41
C LYS A 190 26.58 -4.26 -8.22
N ASP A 191 27.01 -5.48 -7.85
CA ASP A 191 28.08 -6.25 -8.49
C ASP A 191 27.65 -6.79 -9.86
N ARG A 192 28.44 -6.54 -10.91
CA ARG A 192 28.15 -7.02 -12.27
C ARG A 192 28.29 -8.54 -12.41
N ASN A 193 28.89 -9.20 -11.41
CA ASN A 193 29.20 -10.64 -11.39
C ASN A 193 28.27 -11.43 -10.46
N ALA A 194 27.26 -10.78 -9.85
CA ALA A 194 26.30 -11.42 -8.96
C ALA A 194 25.59 -12.62 -9.64
N ALA A 195 25.33 -13.67 -8.86
CA ALA A 195 24.70 -14.89 -9.36
C ALA A 195 23.24 -14.62 -9.75
N ALA A 196 22.78 -15.19 -10.87
CA ALA A 196 21.41 -14.99 -11.35
C ALA A 196 20.38 -15.51 -10.31
N GLY A 197 19.58 -14.58 -9.75
CA GLY A 197 18.60 -14.87 -8.70
C GLY A 197 19.12 -14.73 -7.27
N ALA A 198 20.38 -14.34 -7.07
CA ALA A 198 20.84 -13.74 -5.82
C ALA A 198 20.56 -12.24 -5.81
N ASP A 199 20.62 -11.62 -4.63
CA ASP A 199 20.67 -10.16 -4.52
C ASP A 199 21.99 -9.62 -5.12
N PRO A 200 21.98 -8.48 -5.85
CA PRO A 200 23.14 -7.98 -6.55
C PRO A 200 24.16 -7.22 -5.68
N PHE A 201 23.90 -6.93 -4.41
CA PHE A 201 24.77 -6.05 -3.62
C PHE A 201 26.04 -6.72 -3.10
N SER A 202 27.11 -5.93 -3.11
CA SER A 202 28.43 -6.24 -2.57
C SER A 202 29.04 -4.98 -1.97
N ILE A 203 29.73 -5.08 -0.83
CA ILE A 203 30.48 -3.96 -0.24
C ILE A 203 31.86 -3.86 -0.86
N GLY A 204 32.15 -2.73 -1.49
CA GLY A 204 33.48 -2.29 -1.93
C GLY A 204 34.14 -1.35 -0.91
N VAL A 205 35.44 -1.11 -1.10
CA VAL A 205 36.18 -0.09 -0.35
C VAL A 205 36.98 0.77 -1.32
N ALA A 206 36.74 2.08 -1.31
CA ALA A 206 37.58 3.06 -1.96
C ALA A 206 38.52 3.74 -0.96
N LYS A 207 39.60 4.37 -1.43
CA LYS A 207 40.52 5.16 -0.58
C LYS A 207 40.98 6.47 -1.22
N SER A 208 41.39 7.41 -0.39
CA SER A 208 41.84 8.76 -0.76
C SER A 208 42.78 9.36 0.29
N LYS A 209 43.63 10.33 -0.09
CA LYS A 209 44.35 11.22 0.86
C LYS A 209 43.51 12.42 1.35
N SER A 210 42.26 12.51 0.94
CA SER A 210 41.32 13.56 1.35
C SER A 210 39.89 13.03 1.45
N PRO A 211 39.08 13.45 2.44
CA PRO A 211 37.67 13.09 2.55
C PRO A 211 36.82 13.60 1.37
N LEU A 212 37.37 14.48 0.52
CA LEU A 212 36.70 14.99 -0.69
C LEU A 212 37.13 14.25 -1.98
N GLY A 213 37.95 13.21 -1.87
CA GLY A 213 38.56 12.51 -3.00
C GLY A 213 39.76 13.26 -3.63
N PRO A 214 40.19 12.88 -4.85
CA PRO A 214 39.65 11.81 -5.68
C PRO A 214 39.87 10.43 -5.05
N TRP A 215 38.85 9.58 -5.21
CA TRP A 215 38.85 8.21 -4.69
C TRP A 215 39.38 7.22 -5.72
N VAL A 216 39.93 6.09 -5.25
CA VAL A 216 40.30 4.92 -6.07
C VAL A 216 39.85 3.64 -5.35
N ASP A 217 39.49 2.58 -6.10
CA ASP A 217 39.27 1.25 -5.52
C ASP A 217 40.52 0.82 -4.72
N ALA A 218 40.32 0.47 -3.44
CA ALA A 218 41.38 0.12 -2.53
C ALA A 218 41.86 -1.33 -2.67
N ILE A 219 41.06 -2.19 -3.32
CA ILE A 219 41.15 -3.66 -3.34
C ILE A 219 41.24 -4.20 -4.78
N GLY A 220 40.44 -3.67 -5.71
CA GLY A 220 40.23 -4.19 -7.07
C GLY A 220 39.13 -5.26 -7.17
N ALA A 221 38.38 -5.48 -6.10
CA ALA A 221 37.33 -6.50 -5.95
C ALA A 221 36.42 -6.15 -4.75
N PRO A 222 35.24 -6.79 -4.60
CA PRO A 222 34.44 -6.71 -3.38
C PRO A 222 35.23 -7.10 -2.12
N LEU A 223 34.96 -6.42 -1.00
CA LEU A 223 35.35 -6.85 0.35
C LEU A 223 34.43 -7.97 0.85
N LEU A 224 33.11 -7.83 0.58
CA LEU A 224 32.06 -8.79 0.92
C LEU A 224 31.03 -8.85 -0.21
N THR A 225 30.48 -10.04 -0.46
CA THR A 225 29.46 -10.30 -1.49
C THR A 225 28.25 -11.02 -0.88
N THR A 226 27.05 -10.84 -1.45
CA THR A 226 25.85 -11.59 -1.03
C THR A 226 26.02 -13.11 -1.04
N THR A 227 26.90 -13.66 -1.89
CA THR A 227 27.20 -15.11 -1.91
C THR A 227 27.90 -15.58 -0.63
N GLN A 228 28.64 -14.70 0.06
CA GLN A 228 29.30 -14.99 1.33
C GLN A 228 28.39 -14.68 2.53
N THR A 229 27.57 -13.63 2.46
CA THR A 229 26.77 -13.14 3.60
C THR A 229 25.38 -13.76 3.70
N GLN A 230 24.82 -14.23 2.58
CA GLN A 230 23.48 -14.82 2.46
C GLN A 230 22.32 -13.84 2.76
N ILE A 231 22.59 -12.53 2.74
CA ILE A 231 21.59 -11.44 2.76
C ILE A 231 21.98 -10.37 1.73
N GLU A 232 21.13 -9.38 1.50
CA GLU A 232 21.49 -8.15 0.79
C GLU A 232 22.64 -7.44 1.53
N THR A 233 23.75 -7.21 0.83
CA THR A 233 25.03 -6.82 1.45
C THR A 233 25.20 -5.30 1.43
N ILE A 234 24.42 -4.62 2.27
CA ILE A 234 24.30 -3.16 2.35
C ILE A 234 24.66 -2.60 3.74
N ASP A 235 24.71 -1.28 3.83
CA ASP A 235 24.84 -0.49 5.07
C ASP A 235 26.10 -0.79 5.93
N PRO A 236 27.31 -0.63 5.37
CA PRO A 236 28.57 -0.81 6.09
C PRO A 236 28.81 0.25 7.19
N ALA A 237 28.91 -0.21 8.43
CA ALA A 237 29.34 0.57 9.59
C ALA A 237 30.61 0.00 10.23
N PHE A 238 31.72 0.65 9.91
CA PHE A 238 33.05 0.39 10.44
C PHE A 238 33.39 1.24 11.66
N PHE A 239 34.02 0.62 12.66
CA PHE A 239 34.75 1.31 13.72
C PHE A 239 35.94 0.48 14.21
N VAL A 240 36.85 1.12 14.95
CA VAL A 240 37.99 0.47 15.61
C VAL A 240 37.80 0.54 17.13
N ASP A 241 37.84 -0.60 17.81
CA ASP A 241 37.81 -0.65 19.28
C ASP A 241 39.18 -0.31 19.89
N ASN A 242 39.19 0.04 21.17
CA ASN A 242 40.37 0.39 21.97
C ASN A 242 41.44 -0.73 22.05
N ASP A 243 41.14 -1.98 21.65
CA ASP A 243 42.14 -3.06 21.51
C ASP A 243 42.83 -3.09 20.12
N GLY A 244 42.46 -2.18 19.22
CA GLY A 244 42.95 -2.10 17.84
C GLY A 244 42.26 -3.07 16.86
N THR A 245 41.17 -3.74 17.24
CA THR A 245 40.35 -4.53 16.30
C THR A 245 39.37 -3.61 15.57
N GLY A 246 39.44 -3.61 14.23
CA GLY A 246 38.39 -3.09 13.37
C GLY A 246 37.21 -4.06 13.29
N TYR A 247 35.99 -3.53 13.41
CA TYR A 247 34.73 -4.25 13.20
C TYR A 247 33.95 -3.56 12.08
N LEU A 248 33.39 -4.35 11.17
CA LEU A 248 32.46 -3.87 10.13
C LEU A 248 31.11 -4.55 10.36
N HIS A 249 30.12 -3.77 10.76
CA HIS A 249 28.71 -4.14 10.85
C HIS A 249 28.00 -3.83 9.52
N PHE A 250 26.96 -4.59 9.17
CA PHE A 250 26.21 -4.44 7.92
C PHE A 250 24.93 -5.31 7.94
N GLY A 251 24.02 -5.09 7.00
CA GLY A 251 22.88 -5.98 6.74
C GLY A 251 21.50 -5.33 6.84
N THR A 252 20.47 -6.17 6.74
CA THR A 252 19.06 -5.73 6.60
C THR A 252 18.06 -6.77 7.16
N PHE A 253 16.79 -6.39 7.23
CA PHE A 253 15.59 -7.16 7.55
C PHE A 253 15.77 -8.21 8.65
N ASN A 254 15.79 -7.74 9.91
CA ASN A 254 15.93 -8.54 11.13
C ASN A 254 17.28 -9.30 11.26
N SER A 255 18.25 -9.04 10.37
CA SER A 255 19.55 -9.74 10.31
C SER A 255 20.73 -8.79 10.22
N GLU A 256 21.13 -8.20 11.35
CA GLU A 256 22.45 -7.55 11.44
C GLU A 256 23.56 -8.62 11.39
N LEU A 257 24.61 -8.35 10.61
CA LEU A 257 25.84 -9.12 10.54
C LEU A 257 27.02 -8.24 10.92
N ALA A 258 28.11 -8.87 11.38
CA ALA A 258 29.40 -8.21 11.51
C ALA A 258 30.56 -9.12 11.11
N VAL A 259 31.66 -8.51 10.69
CA VAL A 259 32.97 -9.17 10.52
C VAL A 259 34.03 -8.43 11.31
N LYS A 260 35.06 -9.16 11.76
CA LYS A 260 36.30 -8.58 12.23
C LYS A 260 37.22 -8.34 11.04
N MET A 261 37.93 -7.22 11.04
CA MET A 261 39.01 -6.98 10.09
C MET A 261 40.29 -7.68 10.54
N GLN A 262 41.15 -8.04 9.59
CA GLN A 262 42.48 -8.59 9.90
C GLN A 262 43.30 -7.58 10.72
N ARG A 263 44.22 -8.09 11.54
CA ARG A 263 45.29 -7.27 12.16
C ARG A 263 46.64 -7.65 11.56
N ASP A 264 47.46 -6.65 11.26
CA ASP A 264 48.86 -6.89 10.90
C ASP A 264 49.62 -7.44 12.10
N ALA A 265 50.30 -8.58 11.91
CA ALA A 265 50.93 -9.33 12.97
C ALA A 265 52.19 -8.66 13.57
N ASN A 266 52.67 -7.55 12.99
CA ASN A 266 53.90 -6.85 13.39
C ASN A 266 53.61 -5.57 14.19
N THR A 267 52.53 -4.87 13.82
CA THR A 267 52.10 -3.59 14.39
C THR A 267 50.87 -3.70 15.29
N GLY A 268 50.08 -4.78 15.15
CA GLY A 268 48.80 -4.96 15.83
C GLY A 268 47.66 -4.09 15.29
N ARG A 269 47.91 -3.22 14.30
CA ARG A 269 46.89 -2.35 13.69
C ARG A 269 45.94 -3.14 12.81
N THR A 270 44.71 -2.67 12.69
CA THR A 270 43.70 -3.29 11.83
C THR A 270 43.89 -2.94 10.36
N SER A 271 43.39 -3.80 9.48
CA SER A 271 43.28 -3.57 8.03
C SER A 271 41.96 -2.89 7.70
N TYR A 272 41.98 -1.95 6.76
CA TYR A 272 40.78 -1.32 6.19
C TYR A 272 40.34 -1.99 4.87
N VAL A 273 41.01 -3.08 4.48
CA VAL A 273 40.86 -3.73 3.16
C VAL A 273 40.84 -5.26 3.22
N ALA A 274 40.81 -5.87 4.41
CA ALA A 274 40.80 -7.33 4.57
C ALA A 274 40.10 -7.79 5.86
N VAL A 275 39.27 -8.82 5.75
CA VAL A 275 38.46 -9.43 6.83
C VAL A 275 39.10 -10.70 7.41
N GLU A 276 38.87 -11.01 8.69
CA GLU A 276 39.22 -12.30 9.28
C GLU A 276 38.53 -13.44 8.51
N THR A 277 39.28 -14.49 8.18
CA THR A 277 38.80 -15.65 7.42
C THR A 277 38.66 -16.90 8.29
N MET A 278 37.85 -17.87 7.87
CA MET A 278 37.71 -19.15 8.57
C MET A 278 38.90 -20.10 8.33
N ASP A 279 39.58 -20.49 9.41
CA ASP A 279 40.71 -21.43 9.43
C ASP A 279 40.39 -22.74 8.68
N GLY A 280 41.28 -23.15 7.77
CA GLY A 280 41.19 -24.43 7.07
C GLY A 280 40.17 -24.51 5.94
N THR A 281 39.45 -23.42 5.62
CA THR A 281 38.66 -23.35 4.38
C THR A 281 39.58 -23.19 3.17
N ALA A 282 39.23 -23.82 2.04
CA ALA A 282 40.04 -23.77 0.82
C ALA A 282 39.97 -22.39 0.11
N ASP A 283 38.85 -21.68 0.35
CA ASP A 283 38.40 -20.54 -0.45
C ASP A 283 38.50 -19.19 0.31
N GLY A 284 39.05 -19.20 1.53
CA GLY A 284 39.29 -17.98 2.32
C GLY A 284 38.01 -17.27 2.79
N ALA A 285 36.95 -18.02 3.11
CA ALA A 285 35.64 -17.44 3.43
C ALA A 285 35.66 -16.53 4.68
N PRO A 286 34.94 -15.40 4.67
CA PRO A 286 34.92 -14.45 5.79
C PRO A 286 34.27 -15.04 7.05
N LYS A 287 34.80 -14.65 8.20
CA LYS A 287 34.33 -15.07 9.52
C LYS A 287 33.21 -14.16 10.02
N ILE A 288 32.00 -14.45 9.54
CA ILE A 288 30.78 -13.67 9.82
C ILE A 288 30.23 -14.01 11.21
N TYR A 289 29.91 -12.96 11.96
CA TYR A 289 29.12 -13.00 13.20
C TYR A 289 27.68 -12.62 12.86
N ASN A 290 26.73 -13.53 13.09
CA ASN A 290 25.32 -13.29 12.86
C ASN A 290 24.64 -12.79 14.15
N MET A 291 24.02 -11.62 14.07
CA MET A 291 23.29 -10.97 15.17
C MET A 291 21.83 -10.76 14.74
N ARG A 292 21.18 -11.87 14.34
CA ARG A 292 19.73 -11.87 14.09
C ARG A 292 18.95 -11.43 15.31
N ASP A 293 17.91 -10.65 15.03
CA ASP A 293 16.87 -10.33 16.00
C ASP A 293 16.18 -11.64 16.46
N ALA A 294 15.79 -11.66 17.73
CA ALA A 294 15.31 -12.84 18.43
C ALA A 294 13.78 -13.01 18.35
N ASP A 295 13.12 -12.39 17.36
CA ASP A 295 11.68 -12.07 17.34
C ASP A 295 10.73 -13.27 17.10
N ALA A 296 11.09 -14.43 17.64
CA ALA A 296 10.17 -15.49 18.02
C ALA A 296 9.28 -15.10 19.23
N LEU A 297 8.90 -13.81 19.36
CA LEU A 297 8.08 -13.23 20.43
C LEU A 297 6.70 -13.87 20.55
N ALA A 298 6.23 -14.57 19.51
CA ALA A 298 5.04 -15.43 19.56
C ALA A 298 5.06 -16.50 20.68
N ASN A 299 6.22 -16.72 21.32
CA ASN A 299 6.39 -17.61 22.48
C ASN A 299 6.33 -16.91 23.85
N ILE A 300 6.05 -15.61 23.92
CA ILE A 300 5.73 -14.90 25.18
C ILE A 300 4.21 -14.77 25.28
N PRO A 301 3.53 -15.56 26.15
CA PRO A 301 2.12 -15.31 26.46
C PRO A 301 1.95 -13.91 27.06
N ASP A 302 0.88 -13.24 26.70
CA ASP A 302 0.48 -11.93 27.25
C ASP A 302 1.49 -10.78 26.97
N TYR A 303 2.17 -10.79 25.80
CA TYR A 303 2.92 -9.64 25.30
C TYR A 303 1.99 -8.47 24.93
N ASP A 304 2.28 -7.27 25.47
CA ASP A 304 1.48 -6.05 25.33
C ASP A 304 2.39 -4.84 25.16
N ALA A 305 2.54 -4.37 23.92
CA ALA A 305 3.39 -3.23 23.60
C ALA A 305 2.90 -1.88 24.17
N SER A 306 1.63 -1.75 24.57
CA SER A 306 1.18 -0.53 25.27
C SER A 306 1.84 -0.37 26.65
N LYS A 307 2.42 -1.45 27.19
CA LYS A 307 3.16 -1.48 28.45
C LYS A 307 4.69 -1.51 28.26
N ASP A 308 5.18 -1.80 27.05
CA ASP A 308 6.61 -1.87 26.68
C ASP A 308 7.26 -0.46 26.52
N VAL A 309 6.85 0.46 27.39
CA VAL A 309 7.34 1.84 27.47
C VAL A 309 8.71 1.86 28.15
N LEU A 310 9.62 2.69 27.65
CA LEU A 310 11.04 2.71 27.99
C LEU A 310 11.32 2.81 29.51
N GLY A 311 11.73 1.68 30.11
CA GLY A 311 12.08 1.59 31.53
C GLY A 311 10.90 1.29 32.46
N SER A 312 9.72 0.97 31.93
CA SER A 312 8.64 0.40 32.71
C SER A 312 9.07 -0.95 33.33
N ASP A 313 8.46 -1.35 34.44
CA ASP A 313 8.67 -2.68 35.02
C ASP A 313 8.33 -3.79 34.02
N TYR A 314 7.48 -3.52 33.02
CA TYR A 314 7.09 -4.45 31.98
C TYR A 314 8.20 -4.62 30.92
N ALA A 315 8.76 -3.52 30.40
CA ALA A 315 9.92 -3.58 29.50
C ALA A 315 11.13 -4.26 30.18
N ASN A 316 11.33 -3.99 31.47
CA ASN A 316 12.35 -4.67 32.28
C ASN A 316 12.07 -6.17 32.43
N GLN A 317 10.80 -6.60 32.55
CA GLN A 317 10.40 -8.01 32.60
C GLN A 317 10.53 -8.72 31.24
N VAL A 318 10.22 -8.07 30.12
CA VAL A 318 10.44 -8.61 28.77
C VAL A 318 11.94 -8.80 28.51
N ASN A 319 12.77 -7.80 28.82
CA ASN A 319 14.22 -7.93 28.71
C ASN A 319 14.78 -9.04 29.64
N ALA A 320 14.22 -9.20 30.84
CA ALA A 320 14.60 -10.28 31.75
C ALA A 320 14.19 -11.68 31.24
N SER A 321 13.07 -11.81 30.53
CA SER A 321 12.62 -13.09 29.96
C SER A 321 13.50 -13.52 28.76
N LEU A 322 13.94 -12.57 27.94
CA LEU A 322 14.90 -12.79 26.84
C LEU A 322 16.26 -13.30 27.35
N THR A 323 16.68 -12.92 28.57
CA THR A 323 17.95 -13.36 29.18
C THR A 323 17.92 -14.72 29.90
N LEU A 324 16.78 -15.41 29.98
CA LEU A 324 16.67 -16.70 30.68
C LEU A 324 16.50 -17.87 29.69
N GLY A 325 17.56 -18.68 29.58
CA GLY A 325 17.70 -19.65 28.49
C GLY A 325 16.70 -20.81 28.50
N ASN A 326 15.96 -20.93 27.39
CA ASN A 326 15.36 -22.20 26.94
C ASN A 326 15.40 -22.42 25.41
N ASN A 327 15.89 -21.45 24.62
CA ASN A 327 16.10 -21.60 23.18
C ASN A 327 17.52 -22.11 22.89
N GLY A 328 17.67 -23.43 22.78
CA GLY A 328 18.96 -24.07 22.52
C GLY A 328 19.42 -23.98 21.06
N GLY A 329 19.96 -22.84 20.63
CA GLY A 329 20.67 -22.75 19.35
C GLY A 329 20.88 -21.34 18.75
N ALA A 330 22.09 -20.80 18.94
CA ALA A 330 22.82 -19.88 18.04
C ALA A 330 22.21 -18.53 17.54
N TYR A 331 20.92 -18.21 17.71
CA TYR A 331 20.28 -17.10 16.98
C TYR A 331 19.39 -16.18 17.85
N ALA A 332 19.96 -15.52 18.86
CA ALA A 332 19.21 -14.60 19.74
C ALA A 332 20.09 -13.52 20.40
N ASN A 333 20.83 -12.73 19.60
CA ASN A 333 21.75 -11.69 20.09
C ASN A 333 21.55 -10.30 19.46
N GLY A 334 20.69 -10.17 18.44
CA GLY A 334 20.53 -8.96 17.62
C GLY A 334 19.79 -7.79 18.27
N PRO A 335 19.74 -6.63 17.61
CA PRO A 335 18.89 -5.51 18.01
C PRO A 335 17.41 -5.80 17.70
N LYS A 336 16.53 -5.38 18.61
CA LYS A 336 15.07 -5.55 18.48
C LYS A 336 14.53 -4.71 17.32
N GLY A 337 13.82 -5.33 16.38
CA GLY A 337 13.19 -4.66 15.26
C GLY A 337 14.17 -4.05 14.25
N PHE A 338 15.39 -4.59 14.15
CA PHE A 338 16.40 -4.12 13.20
C PHE A 338 15.89 -4.17 11.75
N PHE A 339 15.79 -3.02 11.09
CA PHE A 339 15.40 -2.89 9.69
C PHE A 339 16.64 -2.83 8.79
N GLU A 340 17.48 -1.81 8.95
CA GLU A 340 18.76 -1.65 8.26
C GLU A 340 19.67 -0.65 9.03
N ALA A 341 20.69 -0.09 8.38
CA ALA A 341 21.40 1.11 8.85
C ALA A 341 22.04 1.05 10.25
N ALA A 342 22.75 -0.02 10.59
CA ALA A 342 23.50 -0.09 11.85
C ALA A 342 24.54 1.04 11.95
N TRP A 343 24.68 1.66 13.12
CA TRP A 343 25.72 2.65 13.44
C TRP A 343 26.27 2.36 14.84
N VAL A 344 27.43 1.69 14.88
CA VAL A 344 28.02 1.18 16.13
C VAL A 344 29.17 2.06 16.60
N PHE A 345 29.10 2.51 17.84
CA PHE A 345 30.16 3.28 18.51
C PHE A 345 30.32 2.89 19.98
N ARG A 346 31.34 3.42 20.65
CA ARG A 346 31.64 3.17 22.08
C ARG A 346 31.78 4.50 22.82
N GLU A 347 31.12 4.61 23.98
CA GLU A 347 31.35 5.68 24.96
C GLU A 347 31.59 5.04 26.33
N GLY A 348 32.74 5.31 26.93
CA GLY A 348 33.21 4.61 28.13
C GLY A 348 33.39 3.11 27.89
N ASP A 349 32.73 2.28 28.69
CA ASP A 349 32.75 0.81 28.59
C ASP A 349 31.44 0.23 28.01
N THR A 350 30.63 1.06 27.34
CA THR A 350 29.38 0.65 26.70
C THR A 350 29.45 0.87 25.19
N TYR A 351 29.09 -0.17 24.44
CA TYR A 351 28.82 -0.07 23.00
C TYR A 351 27.37 0.35 22.80
N TYR A 352 27.18 1.25 21.85
CA TYR A 352 25.89 1.73 21.38
C TYR A 352 25.75 1.31 19.93
N ASN A 353 24.59 0.75 19.59
CA ASN A 353 24.21 0.45 18.22
C ASN A 353 22.90 1.21 17.96
N VAL A 354 22.98 2.20 17.09
CA VAL A 354 21.85 3.02 16.63
C VAL A 354 21.51 2.53 15.23
N TYR A 355 20.25 2.23 14.95
CA TYR A 355 19.85 1.57 13.71
C TYR A 355 18.52 2.10 13.22
N ASP A 356 18.24 1.88 11.94
CA ASP A 356 16.87 2.04 11.46
C ASP A 356 16.04 0.84 11.92
N GLY A 357 14.90 1.13 12.54
CA GLY A 357 14.09 0.15 13.25
C GLY A 357 12.62 0.25 12.85
N GLY A 358 12.10 -0.84 12.27
CA GLY A 358 10.75 -0.95 11.74
C GLY A 358 10.29 -2.42 11.81
N LYS A 359 9.00 -2.70 11.57
CA LYS A 359 8.46 -4.05 11.81
C LYS A 359 7.84 -4.71 10.57
N PRO A 360 8.63 -5.49 9.82
CA PRO A 360 8.11 -6.40 8.81
C PRO A 360 7.10 -7.41 9.40
N GLY A 361 5.87 -7.39 8.88
CA GLY A 361 4.92 -8.52 8.91
C GLY A 361 4.43 -9.06 10.27
N SER A 362 4.68 -8.38 11.40
CA SER A 362 4.47 -8.96 12.74
C SER A 362 3.64 -8.10 13.72
N GLY A 363 2.86 -7.15 13.20
CA GLY A 363 1.64 -6.61 13.85
C GLY A 363 1.78 -5.76 15.13
N VAL A 364 2.98 -5.60 15.69
CA VAL A 364 3.21 -4.90 16.97
C VAL A 364 4.47 -4.04 16.92
N ALA A 365 4.41 -2.92 16.20
CA ALA A 365 5.56 -2.01 16.03
C ALA A 365 5.85 -1.19 17.30
N THR A 366 7.11 -0.84 17.53
CA THR A 366 7.56 -0.02 18.67
C THR A 366 7.46 1.50 18.42
N CYS A 367 7.39 1.95 17.17
CA CYS A 367 7.45 3.38 16.82
C CYS A 367 6.86 3.81 15.46
N VAL A 368 6.32 2.88 14.65
CA VAL A 368 5.93 3.13 13.24
C VAL A 368 4.51 2.67 12.97
N GLU A 369 3.79 3.38 12.10
CA GLU A 369 2.42 3.04 11.70
C GLU A 369 2.36 2.01 10.54
N SER A 370 3.50 1.65 9.95
CA SER A 370 3.56 0.70 8.83
C SER A 370 4.77 -0.22 8.86
N ASN A 371 4.66 -1.37 8.19
CA ASN A 371 5.77 -2.27 7.86
C ASN A 371 6.64 -1.75 6.70
N TYR A 372 6.23 -0.67 6.04
CA TYR A 372 7.02 0.09 5.07
C TYR A 372 7.53 1.41 5.66
N GLN A 373 7.41 1.62 6.97
CA GLN A 373 8.02 2.75 7.68
C GLN A 373 8.97 2.25 8.75
N ALA A 374 9.97 3.07 9.05
CA ALA A 374 11.00 2.79 10.03
C ALA A 374 11.31 4.06 10.85
N CYS A 375 12.04 3.93 11.96
CA CYS A 375 12.42 5.03 12.85
C CYS A 375 13.79 4.76 13.48
N VAL A 376 14.50 5.82 13.90
CA VAL A 376 15.82 5.66 14.51
C VAL A 376 15.69 5.10 15.92
N GLN A 377 16.11 3.85 16.13
CA GLN A 377 16.11 3.15 17.42
C GLN A 377 17.55 2.88 17.88
N TYR A 378 17.72 2.51 19.15
CA TYR A 378 19.04 2.09 19.63
C TYR A 378 19.03 1.00 20.71
N SER A 379 20.17 0.33 20.79
CA SER A 379 20.49 -0.73 21.75
C SER A 379 21.89 -0.51 22.33
N THR A 380 22.18 -1.14 23.47
CA THR A 380 23.50 -1.12 24.10
C THR A 380 24.04 -2.51 24.41
N SER A 381 25.37 -2.64 24.51
CA SER A 381 26.02 -3.88 24.93
C SER A 381 27.36 -3.62 25.65
N ALA A 382 27.84 -4.65 26.34
CA ALA A 382 29.20 -4.71 26.91
C ALA A 382 30.23 -5.33 25.93
N SER A 383 29.79 -5.72 24.73
CA SER A 383 30.63 -6.29 23.67
C SER A 383 30.25 -5.68 22.32
N PRO A 384 31.21 -5.50 21.39
CA PRO A 384 30.92 -4.95 20.06
C PRO A 384 30.06 -5.88 19.21
N LEU A 385 29.96 -7.18 19.56
CA LEU A 385 29.20 -8.20 18.84
C LEU A 385 27.94 -8.64 19.62
N GLY A 386 27.36 -7.69 20.37
CA GLY A 386 26.23 -7.97 21.26
C GLY A 386 26.57 -8.90 22.43
N PRO A 387 25.54 -9.49 23.10
CA PRO A 387 24.12 -9.34 22.80
C PRO A 387 23.63 -7.90 23.02
N TRP A 388 22.73 -7.44 22.16
CA TRP A 388 22.21 -6.07 22.18
C TRP A 388 20.99 -5.95 23.11
N THR A 389 20.98 -4.94 23.97
CA THR A 389 19.86 -4.63 24.89
C THR A 389 19.15 -3.36 24.42
N TYR A 390 17.90 -3.47 23.96
CA TYR A 390 17.10 -2.34 23.47
C TYR A 390 16.98 -1.20 24.49
N GLN A 391 17.12 0.04 24.02
CA GLN A 391 17.10 1.26 24.84
C GLN A 391 16.09 2.32 24.39
N GLY A 392 15.42 2.18 23.24
CA GLY A 392 14.34 3.07 22.82
C GLY A 392 14.54 3.72 21.44
N VAL A 393 13.61 4.63 21.12
CA VAL A 393 13.61 5.50 19.93
C VAL A 393 14.43 6.75 20.21
N ILE A 394 15.23 7.20 19.24
CA ILE A 394 15.94 8.49 19.26
C ILE A 394 15.22 9.52 18.39
N VAL A 395 14.73 9.12 17.21
CA VAL A 395 14.01 9.98 16.25
C VAL A 395 12.76 9.25 15.80
N GLU A 396 11.59 9.88 15.98
CA GLU A 396 10.30 9.34 15.51
C GLU A 396 10.26 9.18 13.99
N SER A 397 9.43 8.21 13.54
CA SER A 397 9.24 7.85 12.12
C SER A 397 9.10 9.07 11.21
N GLY A 398 9.76 9.02 10.06
CA GLY A 398 9.82 10.12 9.10
C GLY A 398 8.67 10.13 8.10
N SER A 399 8.78 11.07 7.16
CA SER A 399 7.92 11.18 5.98
C SER A 399 8.48 10.40 4.77
N SER A 400 9.15 9.30 5.07
CA SER A 400 9.94 8.43 4.19
C SER A 400 9.73 6.98 4.65
N THR A 401 9.91 6.01 3.76
CA THR A 401 9.83 4.59 4.11
C THR A 401 10.99 4.15 5.01
N THR A 402 12.18 4.72 4.79
CA THR A 402 13.43 4.47 5.53
C THR A 402 13.79 5.67 6.42
N MET A 403 14.63 5.44 7.44
CA MET A 403 15.15 6.41 8.42
C MET A 403 16.62 6.10 8.81
N HIS A 404 17.52 5.98 7.82
CA HIS A 404 18.95 5.63 8.01
C HIS A 404 19.72 6.66 8.87
N PRO A 405 20.30 6.29 10.04
CA PRO A 405 20.93 7.23 10.97
C PRO A 405 22.47 7.21 11.01
N SER A 406 23.06 8.29 11.52
CA SER A 406 24.40 8.27 12.12
C SER A 406 24.46 9.10 13.39
N ILE A 407 25.39 8.80 14.31
CA ILE A 407 25.65 9.61 15.51
C ILE A 407 27.13 10.00 15.63
N GLN A 408 27.36 11.32 15.79
CA GLN A 408 28.69 11.91 15.91
C GLN A 408 28.77 12.91 17.07
N ARG A 409 29.90 12.90 17.77
CA ARG A 409 30.25 13.95 18.73
C ARG A 409 30.96 15.09 17.98
N PHE A 410 30.42 16.31 18.02
CA PHE A 410 30.99 17.48 17.34
C PHE A 410 30.74 18.76 18.12
N GLY A 411 31.71 19.68 18.16
CA GLY A 411 31.59 20.96 18.88
C GLY A 411 31.40 20.84 20.40
N GLY A 412 31.67 19.66 20.98
CA GLY A 412 31.35 19.33 22.38
C GLY A 412 29.93 18.79 22.62
N LYS A 413 29.07 18.84 21.60
CA LYS A 413 27.71 18.27 21.58
C LYS A 413 27.70 16.88 20.92
N TRP A 414 26.57 16.19 21.01
CA TRP A 414 26.26 15.00 20.22
C TRP A 414 25.17 15.34 19.20
N TRP A 415 25.26 14.73 18.02
CA TRP A 415 24.36 14.96 16.90
C TRP A 415 23.88 13.63 16.33
N VAL A 416 22.62 13.57 15.94
CA VAL A 416 22.07 12.49 15.11
C VAL A 416 21.76 13.05 13.73
N THR A 417 22.25 12.39 12.69
CA THR A 417 21.75 12.59 11.33
C THR A 417 20.75 11.49 10.98
N TYR A 418 19.82 11.81 10.09
CA TYR A 418 18.80 10.92 9.53
C TYR A 418 18.29 11.53 8.21
N HIS A 419 17.26 10.98 7.56
CA HIS A 419 16.67 11.59 6.36
C HIS A 419 15.13 11.63 6.38
N THR A 420 14.50 12.41 5.50
CA THR A 420 13.04 12.48 5.33
C THR A 420 12.62 12.85 3.91
N GLY A 421 11.34 12.63 3.56
CA GLY A 421 10.73 13.12 2.34
C GLY A 421 10.12 14.54 2.47
N ASP A 422 10.65 15.39 3.35
CA ASP A 422 10.12 16.73 3.68
C ASP A 422 10.64 17.85 2.76
N LYS A 423 11.57 17.54 1.86
CA LYS A 423 12.07 18.48 0.85
C LYS A 423 11.06 18.67 -0.27
N THR A 424 11.01 19.88 -0.85
CA THR A 424 10.13 20.18 -2.00
C THR A 424 10.34 19.17 -3.14
N GLY A 425 9.26 18.48 -3.56
CA GLY A 425 9.31 17.43 -4.57
C GLY A 425 9.89 16.09 -4.10
N GLY A 426 10.13 15.95 -2.79
CA GLY A 426 10.54 14.71 -2.15
C GLY A 426 9.44 13.66 -2.13
N THR A 427 9.86 12.42 -1.93
CA THR A 427 9.06 11.18 -1.88
C THR A 427 9.82 10.17 -1.03
N ASP A 428 9.28 8.98 -0.83
CA ASP A 428 9.97 7.87 -0.15
C ASP A 428 11.31 7.47 -0.81
N PHE A 429 11.48 7.78 -2.10
CA PHE A 429 12.69 7.53 -2.90
C PHE A 429 13.38 8.83 -3.37
N ARG A 430 13.05 9.96 -2.72
CA ARG A 430 13.65 11.29 -2.91
C ARG A 430 13.78 11.98 -1.57
N ARG A 431 14.72 11.49 -0.79
CA ARG A 431 14.94 11.83 0.61
C ARG A 431 15.82 13.08 0.73
N ALA A 432 15.88 13.66 1.91
CA ALA A 432 16.76 14.76 2.25
C ALA A 432 17.25 14.62 3.69
N VAL A 433 18.56 14.72 3.89
CA VAL A 433 19.23 14.50 5.18
C VAL A 433 18.93 15.63 6.16
N CYS A 434 18.60 15.28 7.41
CA CYS A 434 18.38 16.16 8.56
C CYS A 434 19.48 15.94 9.60
N ILE A 435 19.61 16.88 10.55
CA ILE A 435 20.50 16.76 11.71
C ILE A 435 19.86 17.45 12.94
N ASP A 436 19.83 16.77 14.08
CA ASP A 436 19.33 17.28 15.37
C ASP A 436 20.36 17.03 16.50
N GLU A 437 20.30 17.83 17.57
CA GLU A 437 21.13 17.63 18.77
C GLU A 437 20.60 16.45 19.63
N VAL A 438 21.53 15.62 20.11
CA VAL A 438 21.26 14.50 21.03
C VAL A 438 21.66 14.87 22.46
N THR A 439 20.70 14.78 23.38
CA THR A 439 20.88 15.03 24.82
C THR A 439 20.95 13.71 25.60
N TRP A 440 21.73 13.71 26.69
CA TRP A 440 22.00 12.53 27.51
C TRP A 440 21.29 12.64 28.87
N ASN A 441 20.06 12.14 28.96
CA ASN A 441 19.23 12.20 30.16
C ASN A 441 19.35 10.88 30.94
N GLY A 442 19.96 10.91 32.12
CA GLY A 442 20.14 9.71 32.96
C GLY A 442 20.98 8.60 32.30
N GLY A 443 21.84 8.94 31.33
CA GLY A 443 22.59 7.98 30.52
C GLY A 443 21.87 7.48 29.25
N ARG A 444 20.69 8.01 28.92
CA ARG A 444 19.95 7.70 27.68
C ARG A 444 20.03 8.81 26.66
N MET A 445 20.17 8.45 25.38
CA MET A 445 20.10 9.39 24.26
C MET A 445 18.65 9.80 24.00
N ASN A 446 18.42 11.09 23.81
CA ASN A 446 17.14 11.65 23.36
C ASN A 446 17.49 12.78 22.39
N ALA A 447 17.09 12.69 21.12
CA ALA A 447 17.21 13.83 20.22
C ALA A 447 16.12 14.87 20.55
N VAL A 448 16.39 16.14 20.25
CA VAL A 448 15.34 17.17 20.18
C VAL A 448 14.61 17.02 18.83
N SER A 449 14.15 15.81 18.50
CA SER A 449 13.67 15.49 17.16
C SER A 449 12.38 16.25 16.85
N HIS A 450 12.41 17.01 15.76
CA HIS A 450 11.31 17.88 15.40
C HIS A 450 10.16 17.10 14.73
N PRO A 451 8.89 17.44 15.00
CA PRO A 451 7.75 16.67 14.52
C PRO A 451 7.63 16.75 12.99
N THR A 452 7.29 15.63 12.36
CA THR A 452 7.16 15.49 10.90
C THR A 452 6.08 16.37 10.28
N LYS A 453 4.97 16.60 10.99
CA LYS A 453 3.86 17.44 10.50
C LYS A 453 4.19 18.93 10.61
N ALA A 454 5.08 19.41 9.75
CA ALA A 454 5.57 20.79 9.73
C ALA A 454 4.45 21.85 9.68
N GLU A 455 3.30 21.52 9.08
CA GLU A 455 2.11 22.39 9.04
C GLU A 455 1.56 22.73 10.43
N ARG A 456 1.58 21.79 11.40
CA ARG A 456 1.07 21.99 12.77
C ARG A 456 1.72 23.16 13.52
N LEU A 457 2.88 23.59 13.03
CA LEU A 457 3.74 24.60 13.64
C LEU A 457 3.79 25.92 12.83
N GLN A 458 2.91 26.09 11.84
CA GLN A 458 2.70 27.35 11.11
C GLN A 458 1.24 27.81 11.21
N PRO A 459 0.97 29.10 11.47
CA PRO A 459 -0.38 29.69 11.34
C PRO A 459 -1.00 29.39 9.97
N SER A 460 -2.08 28.62 9.94
CA SER A 460 -2.74 28.11 8.73
C SER A 460 -4.25 28.07 8.88
N ARG A 461 -4.98 28.17 7.75
CA ARG A 461 -6.43 27.98 7.68
C ARG A 461 -6.83 26.49 7.73
N ASN A 462 -5.92 25.58 7.41
CA ASN A 462 -6.15 24.13 7.48
C ASN A 462 -6.21 23.70 8.96
N VAL A 463 -7.33 23.13 9.39
CA VAL A 463 -7.50 22.55 10.74
C VAL A 463 -7.34 21.03 10.75
N ALA A 464 -7.29 20.37 9.59
CA ALA A 464 -7.15 18.91 9.53
C ALA A 464 -5.93 18.39 10.33
N PRO A 465 -4.73 19.01 10.28
CA PRO A 465 -3.58 18.55 11.07
C PRO A 465 -3.82 18.54 12.59
N TYR A 466 -4.77 19.31 13.11
CA TYR A 466 -5.10 19.34 14.54
C TYR A 466 -6.03 18.20 14.98
N ALA A 467 -6.50 17.37 14.05
CA ALA A 467 -7.39 16.25 14.35
C ALA A 467 -6.63 14.96 14.72
N SER A 468 -7.26 14.10 15.52
CA SER A 468 -7.03 12.65 15.43
C SER A 468 -7.84 12.09 14.26
N VAL A 469 -7.26 11.14 13.53
CA VAL A 469 -7.92 10.45 12.41
C VAL A 469 -8.47 9.12 12.89
N ASP A 470 -9.69 8.78 12.48
CA ASP A 470 -10.35 7.49 12.67
C ASP A 470 -11.16 7.11 11.42
N ALA A 471 -11.64 5.87 11.33
CA ALA A 471 -12.45 5.41 10.21
C ALA A 471 -13.45 4.32 10.64
N THR A 472 -14.51 4.11 9.84
CA THR A 472 -15.40 2.95 9.99
C THR A 472 -14.68 1.63 9.71
N TYR A 473 -13.67 1.68 8.83
CA TYR A 473 -12.74 0.61 8.52
C TYR A 473 -11.46 1.20 7.92
N THR A 474 -10.33 0.53 8.14
CA THR A 474 -9.08 0.73 7.39
C THR A 474 -8.50 -0.65 7.11
N GLU A 475 -7.90 -0.83 5.93
CA GLU A 475 -7.20 -2.08 5.53
C GLU A 475 -6.26 -2.60 6.63
N THR A 476 -5.41 -1.71 7.17
CA THR A 476 -4.65 -1.91 8.41
C THR A 476 -4.93 -0.74 9.35
N PRO A 477 -5.33 -0.95 10.63
CA PRO A 477 -5.80 0.12 11.52
C PRO A 477 -4.86 1.31 11.76
N ALA A 478 -3.56 1.13 11.51
CA ALA A 478 -2.54 2.17 11.65
C ALA A 478 -2.37 3.04 10.39
N TYR A 479 -2.83 2.62 9.21
CA TYR A 479 -2.67 3.37 7.94
C TYR A 479 -3.69 4.52 7.83
N LYS A 480 -3.66 5.44 8.80
CA LYS A 480 -4.57 6.57 8.91
C LYS A 480 -3.88 7.89 9.30
N GLY A 481 -2.61 7.87 9.71
CA GLY A 481 -1.86 9.07 10.07
C GLY A 481 -1.48 9.96 8.88
N SER A 482 -1.51 9.45 7.65
CA SER A 482 -1.19 10.22 6.43
C SER A 482 -2.19 11.32 6.14
N VAL A 483 -3.49 11.03 6.16
CA VAL A 483 -4.54 11.89 5.55
C VAL A 483 -4.73 13.28 6.16
N ASN A 484 -3.94 13.65 7.17
CA ASN A 484 -3.85 15.01 7.69
C ASN A 484 -2.40 15.42 8.00
N ASP A 485 -1.44 14.96 7.20
CA ASP A 485 -0.02 15.33 7.32
C ASP A 485 0.40 16.49 6.39
N GLY A 486 -0.46 16.85 5.43
CA GLY A 486 -0.26 17.94 4.47
C GLY A 486 0.49 17.51 3.19
N ARG A 487 0.72 16.20 2.98
CA ARG A 487 1.56 15.70 1.88
C ARG A 487 0.73 14.98 0.82
N VAL A 488 0.75 15.53 -0.40
CA VAL A 488 0.20 14.85 -1.57
C VAL A 488 1.33 14.42 -2.48
N LEU A 489 1.66 13.12 -2.44
CA LEU A 489 2.75 12.51 -3.22
C LEU A 489 2.39 12.37 -4.71
N GLU A 490 3.40 12.19 -5.56
CA GLU A 490 3.27 12.21 -7.03
C GLU A 490 3.10 10.81 -7.65
N THR A 491 3.36 9.76 -6.87
CA THR A 491 3.13 8.34 -7.17
C THR A 491 1.78 7.83 -6.67
N ALA A 492 1.32 6.71 -7.25
CA ALA A 492 0.42 5.79 -6.53
C ALA A 492 1.12 5.31 -5.25
N VAL A 493 0.39 5.29 -4.14
CA VAL A 493 1.00 5.53 -2.84
C VAL A 493 1.33 4.23 -2.10
N VAL A 494 2.52 4.15 -1.47
CA VAL A 494 2.89 3.02 -0.59
C VAL A 494 2.28 3.23 0.81
N PRO A 495 1.64 2.21 1.44
CA PRO A 495 1.08 2.38 2.77
C PRO A 495 2.16 2.66 3.83
N PRO A 496 2.02 3.73 4.65
CA PRO A 496 0.76 4.29 5.09
C PRO A 496 0.48 5.68 4.48
N ASN A 497 1.22 6.11 3.45
CA ASN A 497 1.15 7.47 2.89
C ASN A 497 -0.23 7.80 2.24
N HIS A 498 -1.17 6.85 2.20
CA HIS A 498 -2.61 7.06 2.01
C HIS A 498 -3.42 6.23 3.02
N TRP A 499 -4.69 6.59 3.23
CA TRP A 499 -5.69 5.70 3.82
C TRP A 499 -6.37 4.87 2.73
N THR A 500 -6.73 3.62 3.05
CA THR A 500 -7.41 2.69 2.15
C THR A 500 -8.46 1.87 2.92
N ASN A 501 -9.64 1.69 2.30
CA ASN A 501 -10.67 0.77 2.81
C ASN A 501 -10.59 -0.65 2.20
N TYR A 502 -9.44 -1.03 1.63
CA TYR A 502 -9.30 -2.31 0.93
C TYR A 502 -9.49 -3.52 1.85
N ARG A 503 -10.41 -4.40 1.44
CA ARG A 503 -10.71 -5.69 2.11
C ARG A 503 -10.34 -6.90 1.25
N LYS A 504 -10.63 -6.80 -0.05
CA LYS A 504 -10.46 -7.81 -1.11
C LYS A 504 -10.95 -7.22 -2.44
N THR A 505 -10.64 -7.88 -3.56
CA THR A 505 -11.21 -7.54 -4.88
C THR A 505 -12.20 -8.63 -5.34
N PRO A 506 -13.47 -8.30 -5.63
CA PRO A 506 -14.21 -7.11 -5.21
C PRO A 506 -14.61 -7.21 -3.72
N GLN A 507 -14.82 -6.06 -3.07
CA GLN A 507 -15.32 -6.04 -1.69
C GLN A 507 -16.85 -6.02 -1.61
N THR A 508 -17.38 -6.49 -0.48
CA THR A 508 -18.83 -6.55 -0.22
C THR A 508 -19.38 -5.24 0.34
N GLN A 509 -18.53 -4.41 0.95
CA GLN A 509 -18.93 -3.14 1.53
C GLN A 509 -19.04 -2.06 0.44
N SER A 510 -20.19 -1.39 0.38
CA SER A 510 -20.43 -0.30 -0.59
C SER A 510 -19.87 1.05 -0.14
N SER A 511 -19.58 1.21 1.15
CA SER A 511 -19.31 2.53 1.74
C SER A 511 -18.60 2.44 3.10
N ASP A 512 -17.76 3.44 3.36
CA ASP A 512 -17.01 3.65 4.59
C ASP A 512 -16.83 5.16 4.83
N SER A 513 -16.45 5.55 6.04
CA SER A 513 -16.17 6.94 6.36
C SER A 513 -14.79 7.12 7.01
N LEU A 514 -14.09 8.18 6.60
CA LEU A 514 -13.00 8.79 7.37
C LEU A 514 -13.58 9.81 8.35
N ILE A 515 -12.99 9.92 9.54
CA ILE A 515 -13.48 10.76 10.64
C ILE A 515 -12.32 11.54 11.25
N TYR A 516 -12.55 12.83 11.48
CA TYR A 516 -11.70 13.68 12.30
C TYR A 516 -12.38 14.04 13.61
N GLN A 517 -11.60 14.09 14.68
CA GLN A 517 -11.98 14.65 15.97
C GLN A 517 -10.93 15.63 16.45
N TRP A 518 -11.36 16.76 17.01
CA TRP A 518 -10.48 17.80 17.54
C TRP A 518 -10.50 17.86 19.07
N ASN A 519 -9.36 18.19 19.68
CA ASN A 519 -9.27 18.52 21.10
C ASN A 519 -9.77 19.96 21.36
N GLY A 520 -11.07 20.17 21.15
CA GLY A 520 -11.71 21.47 21.08
C GLY A 520 -12.71 21.53 19.92
N ALA A 521 -13.38 22.67 19.74
CA ALA A 521 -14.29 22.89 18.62
C ALA A 521 -13.59 23.69 17.50
N VAL A 522 -13.84 23.34 16.25
CA VAL A 522 -13.39 24.10 15.08
C VAL A 522 -14.60 24.68 14.35
N ARG A 523 -14.45 25.87 13.75
CA ARG A 523 -15.49 26.48 12.93
C ARG A 523 -15.08 26.51 11.46
N VAL A 524 -15.69 25.64 10.67
CA VAL A 524 -15.22 25.24 9.33
C VAL A 524 -16.27 25.53 8.26
N ASN A 525 -15.80 25.86 7.05
CA ASN A 525 -16.67 26.24 5.92
C ASN A 525 -16.15 25.78 4.53
N GLY A 526 -15.14 24.93 4.50
CA GLY A 526 -14.65 24.29 3.28
C GLY A 526 -13.72 23.12 3.56
N SER A 527 -13.41 22.34 2.53
CA SER A 527 -12.57 21.13 2.60
C SER A 527 -12.04 20.77 1.21
N LYS A 528 -10.93 20.04 1.13
CA LYS A 528 -10.43 19.39 -0.09
C LYS A 528 -10.13 17.93 0.18
N VAL A 529 -10.47 17.06 -0.76
CA VAL A 529 -10.15 15.63 -0.69
C VAL A 529 -9.43 15.20 -1.97
N TRP A 530 -8.31 14.51 -1.82
CA TRP A 530 -7.66 13.81 -2.92
C TRP A 530 -8.08 12.34 -2.91
N PHE A 531 -8.33 11.77 -4.09
CA PHE A 531 -8.57 10.35 -4.26
C PHE A 531 -7.47 9.69 -5.08
N ASP A 532 -7.07 8.49 -4.68
CA ASP A 532 -6.04 7.67 -5.32
C ASP A 532 -6.66 6.53 -6.15
N THR A 533 -5.93 6.06 -7.16
CA THR A 533 -6.35 4.99 -8.07
C THR A 533 -5.16 4.17 -8.55
N ASP A 534 -5.26 2.86 -8.49
CA ASP A 534 -4.23 1.94 -8.96
C ASP A 534 -4.73 1.09 -10.15
N ALA A 535 -3.89 0.17 -10.65
CA ALA A 535 -4.33 -0.76 -11.70
C ALA A 535 -5.36 -1.79 -11.19
N ASN A 536 -5.35 -2.14 -9.91
CA ASN A 536 -6.02 -3.33 -9.37
C ASN A 536 -7.39 -3.04 -8.75
N ALA A 537 -7.42 -2.35 -7.61
CA ALA A 537 -8.57 -2.33 -6.68
C ALA A 537 -9.04 -0.93 -6.26
N LEU A 538 -8.17 0.08 -6.28
CA LEU A 538 -8.48 1.45 -5.88
C LEU A 538 -9.11 2.21 -7.04
N ARG A 539 -10.30 2.75 -6.83
CA ARG A 539 -11.05 3.60 -7.76
C ARG A 539 -11.48 4.86 -7.02
N ALA A 540 -11.78 5.92 -7.79
CA ALA A 540 -12.52 7.05 -7.25
C ALA A 540 -13.83 6.56 -6.60
N PRO A 541 -14.36 7.23 -5.57
CA PRO A 541 -15.70 6.93 -5.09
C PRO A 541 -16.75 7.15 -6.20
N ALA A 542 -17.91 6.52 -6.06
CA ALA A 542 -19.10 6.83 -6.86
C ALA A 542 -19.74 8.15 -6.40
N SER A 543 -19.67 8.41 -5.09
CA SER A 543 -20.11 9.64 -4.44
C SER A 543 -19.47 9.75 -3.06
N TRP A 544 -19.36 10.96 -2.54
CA TRP A 544 -19.01 11.21 -1.14
C TRP A 544 -19.75 12.45 -0.64
N LYS A 545 -19.76 12.66 0.68
CA LYS A 545 -20.26 13.87 1.32
C LYS A 545 -19.53 14.17 2.63
N LEU A 546 -19.72 15.38 3.14
CA LEU A 546 -19.26 15.77 4.48
C LEU A 546 -20.45 15.83 5.45
N GLN A 547 -20.26 15.24 6.63
CA GLN A 547 -21.15 15.40 7.77
C GLN A 547 -20.39 16.00 8.96
N TYR A 548 -21.02 16.87 9.74
CA TYR A 548 -20.49 17.39 11.00
C TYR A 548 -21.26 16.82 12.18
N LEU A 549 -20.60 16.72 13.33
CA LEU A 549 -21.23 16.34 14.59
C LEU A 549 -21.81 17.60 15.25
N ASP A 550 -23.12 17.63 15.50
CA ASP A 550 -23.77 18.79 16.12
C ASP A 550 -23.65 18.81 17.66
N ALA A 551 -24.14 19.90 18.25
CA ALA A 551 -24.08 20.11 19.70
C ALA A 551 -24.99 19.17 20.52
N ASP A 552 -25.84 18.37 19.88
CA ASP A 552 -26.69 17.33 20.47
C ASP A 552 -26.09 15.92 20.27
N GLY A 553 -24.92 15.81 19.63
CA GLY A 553 -24.25 14.53 19.37
C GLY A 553 -24.77 13.78 18.14
N SER A 554 -25.50 14.46 17.25
CA SER A 554 -26.03 13.88 16.00
C SER A 554 -25.19 14.29 14.79
N TRP A 555 -24.98 13.35 13.87
CA TRP A 555 -24.42 13.63 12.54
C TRP A 555 -25.42 14.38 11.66
N LYS A 556 -24.96 15.44 10.98
CA LYS A 556 -25.73 16.23 10.00
C LYS A 556 -24.88 16.47 8.75
N ASP A 557 -25.48 16.39 7.57
CA ASP A 557 -24.85 16.80 6.31
C ASP A 557 -24.51 18.31 6.37
N VAL A 558 -23.35 18.72 5.84
CA VAL A 558 -22.94 20.14 5.89
C VAL A 558 -23.90 21.04 5.06
N PRO A 559 -24.35 22.17 5.62
CA PRO A 559 -25.40 22.98 5.02
C PRO A 559 -24.94 23.71 3.75
N ASN A 560 -25.81 23.75 2.74
CA ASN A 560 -25.61 24.49 1.49
C ASN A 560 -24.25 24.22 0.80
N SER A 561 -23.86 22.95 0.72
CA SER A 561 -22.60 22.53 0.08
C SER A 561 -22.59 22.77 -1.43
N SER A 562 -21.39 23.01 -1.98
CA SER A 562 -21.11 22.91 -3.41
C SER A 562 -21.07 21.44 -3.88
N GLU A 563 -20.91 21.24 -5.19
CA GLU A 563 -20.81 19.91 -5.80
C GLU A 563 -19.60 19.11 -5.28
N TYR A 564 -19.79 17.80 -5.08
CA TYR A 564 -18.76 16.86 -4.63
C TYR A 564 -18.12 16.17 -5.84
N GLY A 565 -16.96 16.67 -6.27
CA GLY A 565 -16.18 16.09 -7.39
C GLY A 565 -15.58 14.72 -7.05
N VAL A 566 -15.23 13.94 -8.07
CA VAL A 566 -14.59 12.61 -7.92
C VAL A 566 -13.32 12.47 -8.79
N ASP A 567 -12.63 13.58 -9.03
CA ASP A 567 -11.35 13.62 -9.74
C ASP A 567 -10.22 13.01 -8.89
N THR A 568 -9.14 12.55 -9.54
CA THR A 568 -8.09 11.74 -8.90
C THR A 568 -6.68 12.23 -9.17
N GLY A 569 -5.78 11.89 -8.24
CA GLY A 569 -4.35 12.21 -8.31
C GLY A 569 -3.99 13.63 -7.85
N LYS A 570 -2.69 13.83 -7.57
CA LYS A 570 -2.10 15.00 -6.88
C LYS A 570 -2.59 16.37 -7.36
N ASN A 571 -2.76 16.54 -8.67
CA ASN A 571 -3.07 17.84 -9.28
C ASN A 571 -4.58 18.13 -9.41
N ALA A 572 -5.46 17.26 -8.89
CA ALA A 572 -6.91 17.40 -8.97
C ALA A 572 -7.61 17.18 -7.61
N PRO A 573 -7.43 18.10 -6.63
CA PRO A 573 -8.22 18.10 -5.40
C PRO A 573 -9.70 18.35 -5.66
N ASN A 574 -10.55 17.63 -4.94
CA ASN A 574 -11.99 17.83 -4.94
C ASN A 574 -12.34 18.84 -3.83
N GLU A 575 -12.44 20.12 -4.20
CA GLU A 575 -12.75 21.22 -3.27
C GLU A 575 -14.25 21.41 -3.07
N VAL A 576 -14.68 21.46 -1.80
CA VAL A 576 -16.07 21.68 -1.39
C VAL A 576 -16.15 22.86 -0.42
N THR A 577 -17.12 23.75 -0.66
CA THR A 577 -17.46 24.87 0.23
C THR A 577 -18.87 24.69 0.77
N PHE A 578 -19.14 25.18 1.99
CA PHE A 578 -20.43 25.04 2.68
C PHE A 578 -20.66 26.19 3.67
N ASP A 579 -21.89 26.36 4.16
CA ASP A 579 -22.19 27.34 5.21
C ASP A 579 -21.50 26.95 6.52
N ALA A 580 -20.92 27.95 7.21
CA ALA A 580 -19.99 27.70 8.31
C ALA A 580 -20.64 27.02 9.54
N VAL A 581 -20.10 25.87 9.94
CA VAL A 581 -20.53 25.08 11.10
C VAL A 581 -19.44 25.01 12.17
N THR A 582 -19.84 24.97 13.44
CA THR A 582 -18.95 24.74 14.59
C THR A 582 -19.14 23.31 15.08
N THR A 583 -18.06 22.53 15.19
CA THR A 583 -18.11 21.11 15.56
C THR A 583 -16.82 20.63 16.24
N THR A 584 -16.90 19.54 16.99
CA THR A 584 -15.73 18.79 17.50
C THR A 584 -15.34 17.61 16.61
N ALA A 585 -16.17 17.23 15.61
CA ALA A 585 -15.88 16.12 14.71
C ALA A 585 -16.51 16.26 13.31
N LEU A 586 -15.78 15.85 12.28
CA LEU A 586 -16.21 15.87 10.88
C LEU A 586 -16.04 14.46 10.27
N LYS A 587 -16.96 14.05 9.39
CA LYS A 587 -16.96 12.74 8.73
C LYS A 587 -17.00 12.91 7.22
N LEU A 588 -15.99 12.39 6.55
CA LEU A 588 -15.91 12.19 5.11
C LEU A 588 -16.55 10.83 4.79
N ASP A 589 -17.79 10.88 4.32
CA ASP A 589 -18.65 9.70 4.11
C ASP A 589 -18.62 9.30 2.63
N MET A 590 -18.09 8.12 2.30
CA MET A 590 -17.73 7.73 0.94
C MET A 590 -18.47 6.47 0.47
N THR A 591 -18.95 6.49 -0.77
CA THR A 591 -19.54 5.34 -1.46
C THR A 591 -18.61 4.88 -2.57
N ALA A 592 -18.20 3.61 -2.54
CA ALA A 592 -17.34 3.00 -3.55
C ALA A 592 -18.09 2.74 -4.87
N GLN A 593 -17.35 2.66 -5.98
CA GLN A 593 -17.91 2.28 -7.27
C GLN A 593 -18.28 0.79 -7.29
N ALA A 594 -19.46 0.47 -7.82
CA ALA A 594 -19.88 -0.91 -8.05
C ALA A 594 -19.08 -1.55 -9.20
N VAL A 595 -18.76 -2.84 -9.05
CA VAL A 595 -18.03 -3.66 -10.02
C VAL A 595 -18.65 -5.07 -10.05
N ASP A 596 -18.29 -5.89 -11.03
CA ASP A 596 -18.80 -7.26 -11.12
C ASP A 596 -18.47 -8.06 -9.84
N GLY A 597 -19.52 -8.49 -9.13
CA GLY A 597 -19.41 -9.23 -7.87
C GLY A 597 -19.31 -8.40 -6.59
N GLY A 598 -19.33 -7.05 -6.65
CA GLY A 598 -19.30 -6.21 -5.45
C GLY A 598 -18.96 -4.75 -5.71
N TYR A 599 -18.00 -4.23 -4.95
CA TYR A 599 -17.53 -2.84 -5.01
C TYR A 599 -16.00 -2.78 -5.09
N ALA A 600 -15.50 -1.69 -5.67
CA ALA A 600 -14.09 -1.31 -5.62
C ALA A 600 -13.70 -0.82 -4.21
N SER A 601 -12.42 -0.51 -4.03
CA SER A 601 -11.91 0.17 -2.83
C SER A 601 -11.57 1.63 -3.14
N VAL A 602 -11.52 2.47 -2.11
CA VAL A 602 -11.23 3.90 -2.20
C VAL A 602 -9.94 4.18 -1.44
N GLY A 603 -9.02 4.92 -2.08
CA GLY A 603 -7.81 5.46 -1.45
C GLY A 603 -7.92 6.96 -1.28
N VAL A 604 -7.47 7.49 -0.14
CA VAL A 604 -7.42 8.93 0.18
C VAL A 604 -6.01 9.26 0.65
N PRO A 605 -5.20 10.01 -0.12
CA PRO A 605 -3.88 10.46 0.33
C PRO A 605 -3.96 11.56 1.40
N GLU A 606 -4.80 12.59 1.20
CA GLU A 606 -4.91 13.76 2.09
C GLU A 606 -6.34 14.31 2.08
N TRP A 607 -6.78 14.85 3.21
CA TRP A 607 -8.08 15.51 3.39
C TRP A 607 -7.94 16.82 4.20
N GLU A 608 -7.86 17.95 3.51
CA GLU A 608 -7.81 19.26 4.16
C GLU A 608 -9.21 19.70 4.64
N VAL A 609 -9.26 20.42 5.76
CA VAL A 609 -10.48 21.04 6.29
C VAL A 609 -10.18 22.48 6.68
N TYR A 610 -10.97 23.42 6.18
CA TYR A 610 -10.67 24.84 6.24
C TYR A 610 -11.59 25.61 7.19
N ALA A 611 -10.98 26.38 8.11
CA ALA A 611 -11.68 27.28 9.01
C ALA A 611 -12.38 28.45 8.28
N GLN A 612 -13.39 29.04 8.92
CA GLN A 612 -14.05 30.25 8.41
C GLN A 612 -13.09 31.46 8.45
N GLN A 613 -12.87 32.11 7.29
CA GLN A 613 -12.19 33.41 7.22
C GLN A 613 -13.14 34.59 7.51
N GLY A 614 -12.59 35.73 7.96
CA GLY A 614 -13.33 36.96 8.20
C GLY A 614 -12.70 37.83 9.31
N ALA A 615 -13.54 38.51 10.08
CA ALA A 615 -13.13 39.16 11.33
C ALA A 615 -12.97 38.10 12.44
N VAL A 616 -11.89 37.33 12.33
CA VAL A 616 -11.54 36.24 13.26
C VAL A 616 -10.40 36.72 14.15
N VAL A 617 -10.55 36.56 15.47
CA VAL A 617 -9.55 36.99 16.45
C VAL A 617 -9.40 35.93 17.54
N ALA A 618 -8.19 35.42 17.73
CA ALA A 618 -7.85 34.65 18.91
C ALA A 618 -7.63 35.59 20.11
N GLU A 619 -8.36 35.38 21.19
CA GLU A 619 -8.13 36.05 22.47
C GLU A 619 -6.74 35.63 22.99
N GLN A 620 -5.92 36.57 23.48
CA GLN A 620 -4.67 36.16 24.13
C GLN A 620 -5.00 35.50 25.48
N PRO A 621 -4.49 34.30 25.77
CA PRO A 621 -4.76 33.62 27.03
C PRO A 621 -4.13 34.37 28.21
N ALA A 622 -4.65 34.09 29.41
CA ALA A 622 -4.11 34.64 30.65
C ALA A 622 -2.77 33.99 31.03
N ASP A 623 -1.94 34.75 31.74
CA ASP A 623 -0.68 34.32 32.32
C ASP A 623 -0.81 33.00 33.11
N VAL A 624 0.13 32.09 32.86
CA VAL A 624 0.24 30.78 33.53
C VAL A 624 1.24 30.88 34.67
N TYR A 625 0.94 30.19 35.77
CA TYR A 625 1.80 30.13 36.95
C TYR A 625 2.26 28.70 37.20
N ALA A 626 3.57 28.54 37.39
CA ALA A 626 4.25 27.29 37.65
C ALA A 626 5.16 27.41 38.87
N LYS A 627 5.54 26.26 39.44
CA LYS A 627 6.49 26.20 40.54
C LYS A 627 7.88 25.83 40.02
N THR A 628 8.93 26.34 40.65
CA THR A 628 10.32 26.00 40.28
C THR A 628 10.53 24.49 40.25
N GLY A 629 10.96 23.98 39.08
CA GLY A 629 11.17 22.54 38.81
C GLY A 629 9.96 21.82 38.21
N ASP A 630 8.74 22.35 38.35
CA ASP A 630 7.51 21.79 37.81
C ASP A 630 7.18 22.42 36.43
N ALA A 631 6.78 21.60 35.46
CA ALA A 631 6.44 22.08 34.12
C ALA A 631 5.13 22.90 34.10
N PRO A 632 5.02 23.97 33.28
CA PRO A 632 3.80 24.78 33.19
C PRO A 632 2.65 24.04 32.50
N GLU A 633 1.45 24.15 33.04
CA GLU A 633 0.23 23.60 32.44
C GLU A 633 -0.37 24.62 31.46
N LEU A 634 -0.24 24.36 30.15
CA LEU A 634 -0.71 25.24 29.08
C LEU A 634 -2.02 24.71 28.48
N SER A 635 -3.03 25.58 28.32
CA SER A 635 -4.37 25.17 27.84
C SER A 635 -4.32 24.57 26.44
N ASN A 636 -5.01 23.44 26.23
CA ASN A 636 -5.14 22.80 24.91
C ASN A 636 -6.07 23.56 23.94
N THR A 637 -6.85 24.54 24.44
CA THR A 637 -7.71 25.41 23.62
C THR A 637 -7.53 26.90 23.95
N VAL A 638 -7.88 27.74 22.98
CA VAL A 638 -7.97 29.21 23.11
C VAL A 638 -9.27 29.70 22.46
N LYS A 639 -9.90 30.70 23.07
CA LYS A 639 -11.09 31.37 22.52
C LYS A 639 -10.79 32.09 21.23
N VAL A 640 -11.54 31.74 20.19
CA VAL A 640 -11.54 32.44 18.92
C VAL A 640 -12.91 33.05 18.68
N ALA A 641 -12.96 34.37 18.50
CA ALA A 641 -14.15 35.10 18.13
C ALA A 641 -14.32 35.08 16.60
N TYR A 642 -15.39 34.45 16.12
CA TYR A 642 -15.86 34.47 14.73
C TYR A 642 -17.03 35.46 14.62
N GLY A 643 -16.71 36.76 14.66
CA GLY A 643 -17.70 37.84 14.66
C GLY A 643 -18.49 37.96 15.97
N SER A 644 -19.61 37.22 16.08
CA SER A 644 -20.48 37.22 17.27
C SER A 644 -20.57 35.86 17.98
N GLU A 645 -19.87 34.86 17.47
CA GLU A 645 -19.75 33.52 18.06
C GLU A 645 -18.32 33.35 18.59
N THR A 646 -18.16 32.78 19.78
CA THR A 646 -16.84 32.47 20.37
C THR A 646 -16.69 30.96 20.50
N VAL A 647 -15.56 30.42 20.04
CA VAL A 647 -15.31 28.98 19.95
C VAL A 647 -13.99 28.64 20.65
N GLU A 648 -14.02 27.69 21.59
CA GLU A 648 -12.81 27.14 22.23
C GLU A 648 -12.06 26.26 21.22
N THR A 649 -11.07 26.85 20.56
CA THR A 649 -10.39 26.30 19.38
C THR A 649 -9.06 25.66 19.77
N PRO A 650 -8.68 24.48 19.22
CA PRO A 650 -7.42 23.83 19.56
C PRO A 650 -6.18 24.73 19.35
N VAL A 651 -5.22 24.66 20.27
CA VAL A 651 -3.92 25.34 20.16
C VAL A 651 -2.77 24.35 20.34
N LEU A 652 -1.69 24.54 19.57
CA LEU A 652 -0.43 23.84 19.77
C LEU A 652 0.64 24.81 20.28
N TRP A 653 1.17 24.55 21.47
CA TRP A 653 2.24 25.33 22.09
C TRP A 653 3.62 24.85 21.62
N ARG A 654 4.57 25.78 21.48
CA ARG A 654 5.99 25.43 21.32
C ARG A 654 6.48 24.68 22.57
N THR A 655 7.31 23.65 22.38
CA THR A 655 7.90 22.87 23.47
C THR A 655 8.64 23.74 24.47
N VAL A 656 8.29 23.65 25.75
CA VAL A 656 8.97 24.36 26.84
C VAL A 656 10.19 23.54 27.30
N SER A 657 11.37 24.13 27.27
CA SER A 657 12.58 23.49 27.78
C SER A 657 12.53 23.34 29.30
N ALA A 658 13.00 22.22 29.84
CA ALA A 658 13.19 22.03 31.27
C ALA A 658 14.10 23.11 31.90
N SER A 659 15.01 23.70 31.12
CA SER A 659 15.84 24.84 31.56
C SER A 659 15.03 26.11 31.86
N SER A 660 13.89 26.31 31.21
CA SER A 660 13.06 27.52 31.34
C SER A 660 12.34 27.62 32.69
N TYR A 661 12.05 26.48 33.33
CA TYR A 661 11.37 26.41 34.64
C TYR A 661 12.23 25.78 35.76
N ALA A 662 13.51 25.50 35.49
CA ALA A 662 14.46 25.02 36.50
C ALA A 662 14.82 26.04 37.59
N GLN A 663 14.48 27.32 37.39
CA GLN A 663 14.70 28.43 38.33
C GLN A 663 13.50 29.38 38.29
N ALA A 664 13.24 30.11 39.40
CA ALA A 664 12.20 31.13 39.44
C ALA A 664 12.49 32.30 38.47
N GLY A 665 11.47 32.80 37.79
CA GLY A 665 11.61 33.77 36.70
C GLY A 665 10.32 33.93 35.87
N GLU A 666 10.45 34.53 34.69
CA GLU A 666 9.36 34.74 33.73
C GLU A 666 9.85 34.41 32.31
N PHE A 667 9.03 33.74 31.50
CA PHE A 667 9.29 33.52 30.07
C PHE A 667 8.00 33.45 29.25
N THR A 668 8.07 33.66 27.94
CA THR A 668 6.92 33.61 27.04
C THR A 668 6.94 32.33 26.19
N VAL A 669 5.79 31.66 26.07
CA VAL A 669 5.59 30.53 25.16
C VAL A 669 4.70 30.98 23.99
N GLN A 670 5.08 30.60 22.76
CA GLN A 670 4.31 30.88 21.54
C GLN A 670 3.35 29.71 21.24
N GLY A 671 2.17 30.02 20.71
CA GLY A 671 1.14 29.04 20.36
C GLY A 671 0.53 29.27 18.98
N VAL A 672 0.16 28.19 18.32
CA VAL A 672 -0.49 28.17 17.00
C VAL A 672 -1.90 27.59 17.17
N VAL A 673 -2.90 28.48 17.20
CA VAL A 673 -4.34 28.15 17.21
C VAL A 673 -4.77 27.68 15.82
N ALA A 674 -5.55 26.60 15.77
CA ALA A 674 -6.04 26.00 14.55
C ALA A 674 -6.90 26.97 13.73
N GLY A 675 -6.68 27.00 12.41
CA GLY A 675 -7.49 27.78 11.47
C GLY A 675 -7.15 29.27 11.37
N ILE A 676 -6.22 29.77 12.18
CA ILE A 676 -5.79 31.17 12.19
C ILE A 676 -4.50 31.33 11.38
N GLU A 677 -4.66 31.81 10.15
CA GLU A 677 -3.58 32.08 9.17
C GLU A 677 -2.67 33.27 9.52
N THR A 678 -3.11 34.18 10.40
CA THR A 678 -2.38 35.41 10.71
C THR A 678 -1.28 35.17 11.75
N LYS A 679 -0.02 35.17 11.33
CA LYS A 679 1.15 35.25 12.23
C LYS A 679 1.17 36.57 13.02
N GLN A 680 1.73 36.55 14.24
CA GLN A 680 2.03 37.81 14.96
C GLN A 680 3.17 38.62 14.31
N GLN A 681 4.09 37.97 13.59
CA GLN A 681 5.12 38.61 12.76
C GLN A 681 5.25 37.84 11.43
N ALA A 682 5.26 38.55 10.29
CA ALA A 682 5.16 37.90 8.97
C ALA A 682 6.39 37.06 8.61
N ASP A 683 7.59 37.61 8.86
CA ASP A 683 8.88 37.03 8.45
C ASP A 683 9.41 35.99 9.44
N ASP A 684 8.77 35.84 10.60
CA ASP A 684 9.14 34.87 11.63
C ASP A 684 8.39 33.55 11.40
N LEU A 685 9.13 32.44 11.30
CA LEU A 685 8.61 31.08 11.14
C LEU A 685 8.45 30.35 12.49
N THR A 686 8.87 30.96 13.61
CA THR A 686 8.57 30.52 14.98
C THR A 686 7.34 31.21 15.58
N ALA A 687 7.02 32.42 15.12
CA ALA A 687 5.90 33.23 15.62
C ALA A 687 4.59 32.45 15.64
N GLY A 688 3.93 32.46 16.79
CA GLY A 688 2.56 31.99 16.93
C GLY A 688 1.55 32.96 16.32
N ASN A 689 0.29 32.62 16.51
CA ASN A 689 -0.83 33.57 16.44
C ASN A 689 -1.29 33.99 17.86
N VAL A 690 -0.93 33.22 18.91
CA VAL A 690 -1.07 33.57 20.33
C VAL A 690 0.25 33.42 21.09
N ALA A 691 0.36 34.11 22.22
CA ALA A 691 1.45 33.94 23.18
C ALA A 691 0.91 33.89 24.61
N VAL A 692 1.64 33.23 25.52
CA VAL A 692 1.33 33.17 26.95
C VAL A 692 2.58 33.42 27.78
N THR A 693 2.45 34.23 28.83
CA THR A 693 3.52 34.46 29.81
C THR A 693 3.44 33.39 30.90
N VAL A 694 4.57 32.77 31.22
CA VAL A 694 4.73 31.78 32.28
C VAL A 694 5.56 32.39 33.40
N HIS A 695 4.99 32.48 34.60
CA HIS A 695 5.66 32.89 35.82
C HIS A 695 6.06 31.67 36.65
N VAL A 696 7.34 31.54 36.98
CA VAL A 696 7.89 30.44 37.78
C VAL A 696 8.29 30.96 39.15
N SER A 697 7.77 30.37 40.23
CA SER A 697 8.06 30.81 41.60
C SER A 697 8.11 29.67 42.61
N ASP A 698 9.05 29.73 43.57
CA ASP A 698 9.14 28.77 44.69
C ASP A 698 7.89 28.80 45.58
N ASP A 699 7.25 29.98 45.69
CA ASP A 699 6.06 30.24 46.51
C ASP A 699 4.74 29.83 45.82
N TYR A 700 4.77 29.36 44.56
CA TYR A 700 3.54 28.99 43.87
C TYR A 700 2.90 27.72 44.46
N VAL A 701 1.60 27.81 44.73
CA VAL A 701 0.75 26.69 45.16
C VAL A 701 -0.39 26.58 44.16
N LYS A 702 -0.41 25.48 43.39
CA LYS A 702 -1.50 25.19 42.45
C LYS A 702 -2.85 25.19 43.19
N PRO A 703 -3.87 25.92 42.72
CA PRO A 703 -5.23 25.82 43.27
C PRO A 703 -5.75 24.39 43.20
N ALA A 704 -6.52 23.97 44.20
CA ALA A 704 -7.22 22.70 44.15
C ALA A 704 -8.36 22.76 43.13
N ASP A 705 -8.35 21.85 42.16
CA ASP A 705 -9.47 21.72 41.22
C ASP A 705 -10.64 20.98 41.85
N THR A 706 -11.85 21.42 41.52
CA THR A 706 -13.12 21.00 42.16
C THR A 706 -14.31 21.03 41.21
N ILE A 707 -14.08 21.36 39.94
CA ILE A 707 -15.11 21.32 38.88
C ILE A 707 -14.96 19.97 38.18
N ALA A 708 -16.07 19.41 37.70
CA ALA A 708 -16.05 18.14 36.98
C ALA A 708 -16.01 18.38 35.46
N PRO A 709 -15.26 17.54 34.71
CA PRO A 709 -15.17 17.67 33.26
C PRO A 709 -16.52 17.43 32.59
N ALA A 710 -16.73 18.06 31.44
CA ALA A 710 -17.84 17.72 30.54
C ALA A 710 -17.43 16.59 29.59
N VAL A 711 -18.38 15.74 29.22
CA VAL A 711 -18.18 14.61 28.29
C VAL A 711 -19.31 14.55 27.26
N ARG A 712 -19.00 14.03 26.08
CA ARG A 712 -19.92 13.74 24.98
C ARG A 712 -19.57 12.38 24.40
N VAL A 713 -20.57 11.67 23.91
CA VAL A 713 -20.39 10.47 23.10
C VAL A 713 -21.34 10.51 21.90
N ALA A 714 -20.87 10.04 20.75
CA ALA A 714 -21.64 9.85 19.55
C ALA A 714 -21.29 8.49 18.92
N LEU A 715 -22.20 7.93 18.13
CA LEU A 715 -21.94 6.72 17.34
C LEU A 715 -21.75 7.10 15.87
N ALA A 716 -20.73 6.55 15.24
CA ALA A 716 -20.44 6.71 13.82
C ALA A 716 -20.29 5.34 13.15
N GLY A 717 -20.81 5.19 11.94
CA GLY A 717 -20.75 3.96 11.15
C GLY A 717 -21.15 4.24 9.71
N THR A 718 -21.08 3.22 8.86
CA THR A 718 -21.55 3.31 7.47
C THR A 718 -23.08 3.40 7.44
N ALA A 719 -23.60 4.44 6.79
CA ALA A 719 -25.04 4.67 6.70
C ALA A 719 -25.73 3.69 5.74
N GLY A 720 -26.76 3.00 6.22
CA GLY A 720 -27.72 2.25 5.42
C GLY A 720 -28.99 3.04 5.12
N ASN A 721 -30.01 2.33 4.64
CA ASN A 721 -31.37 2.82 4.46
C ASN A 721 -32.05 3.09 5.82
N ASP A 722 -33.09 3.94 5.81
CA ASP A 722 -34.07 4.12 6.90
C ASP A 722 -33.47 4.38 8.31
N GLY A 723 -32.26 4.95 8.34
CA GLY A 723 -31.54 5.32 9.57
C GLY A 723 -30.80 4.17 10.27
N TRP A 724 -30.59 3.04 9.59
CA TRP A 724 -29.72 1.95 10.06
C TRP A 724 -28.25 2.21 9.72
N LEU A 725 -27.34 1.56 10.44
CA LEU A 725 -25.91 1.47 10.12
C LEU A 725 -25.60 0.05 9.66
N VAL A 726 -25.01 -0.10 8.47
CA VAL A 726 -24.66 -1.39 7.83
C VAL A 726 -23.27 -1.91 8.20
N THR A 727 -22.71 -1.39 9.29
CA THR A 727 -21.44 -1.83 9.90
C THR A 727 -21.52 -1.63 11.41
N SER A 728 -20.79 -2.45 12.17
CA SER A 728 -20.48 -2.18 13.58
C SER A 728 -20.00 -0.72 13.77
N PRO A 729 -20.64 0.09 14.61
CA PRO A 729 -20.25 1.48 14.79
C PRO A 729 -19.01 1.63 15.68
N ILE A 730 -18.37 2.78 15.58
CA ILE A 730 -17.41 3.27 16.56
C ILE A 730 -18.08 4.31 17.47
N ALA A 731 -17.81 4.23 18.77
CA ALA A 731 -18.12 5.28 19.72
C ALA A 731 -17.01 6.33 19.68
N LEU A 732 -17.39 7.57 19.38
CA LEU A 732 -16.54 8.76 19.40
C LEU A 732 -16.80 9.49 20.71
N ILE A 733 -15.75 9.73 21.49
CA ILE A 733 -15.84 10.29 22.84
C ILE A 733 -15.01 11.57 22.87
N THR A 734 -15.63 12.67 23.29
CA THR A 734 -14.96 13.97 23.46
C THR A 734 -15.23 14.49 24.86
N ALA A 735 -14.21 14.97 25.55
CA ALA A 735 -14.32 15.58 26.86
C ALA A 735 -13.53 16.88 26.93
N SER A 736 -13.95 17.77 27.82
CA SER A 736 -13.39 19.11 27.98
C SER A 736 -13.50 19.53 29.44
N ASP A 737 -12.47 20.22 29.93
CA ASP A 737 -12.38 20.66 31.32
C ASP A 737 -11.89 22.11 31.43
N ASN A 738 -11.96 22.71 32.63
CA ASN A 738 -11.35 24.01 32.92
C ASN A 738 -9.85 23.94 33.24
N ALA A 739 -9.33 22.78 33.62
CA ALA A 739 -7.90 22.58 33.73
C ALA A 739 -7.25 22.56 32.34
N ALA A 740 -6.01 23.05 32.27
CA ALA A 740 -5.15 22.88 31.10
C ALA A 740 -4.69 21.42 30.92
N ALA A 741 -4.71 20.62 32.00
CA ALA A 741 -4.31 19.21 31.99
C ALA A 741 -5.27 18.35 31.15
N PRO A 742 -4.77 17.34 30.40
CA PRO A 742 -5.62 16.36 29.75
C PRO A 742 -6.48 15.56 30.73
N ILE A 743 -7.64 15.10 30.27
CA ILE A 743 -8.54 14.22 31.02
C ILE A 743 -7.81 12.93 31.39
N ALA A 744 -7.64 12.69 32.70
CA ALA A 744 -6.86 11.56 33.21
C ALA A 744 -7.47 10.20 32.85
N LYS A 745 -8.81 10.12 32.71
CA LYS A 745 -9.51 8.90 32.32
C LYS A 745 -10.75 9.17 31.46
N LEU A 746 -10.87 8.48 30.33
CA LEU A 746 -12.13 8.32 29.59
C LEU A 746 -12.63 6.88 29.75
N GLU A 747 -13.92 6.73 30.01
CA GLU A 747 -14.59 5.43 30.19
C GLU A 747 -15.86 5.31 29.34
N LEU A 748 -16.06 4.13 28.75
CA LEU A 748 -17.24 3.76 27.98
C LEU A 748 -17.90 2.51 28.57
N ALA A 749 -19.22 2.40 28.46
CA ALA A 749 -19.99 1.19 28.69
C ALA A 749 -21.02 0.99 27.56
N VAL A 750 -21.13 -0.24 27.03
CA VAL A 750 -22.15 -0.61 26.03
C VAL A 750 -23.38 -1.15 26.77
N GLY A 751 -24.56 -0.60 26.45
CA GLY A 751 -25.80 -0.83 27.21
C GLY A 751 -25.60 -0.65 28.71
N ASP A 752 -26.23 -1.52 29.51
CA ASP A 752 -26.02 -1.61 30.96
C ASP A 752 -24.74 -2.36 31.39
N GLY A 753 -23.80 -2.57 30.46
CA GLY A 753 -22.52 -3.23 30.71
C GLY A 753 -21.57 -2.49 31.66
N ALA A 754 -20.43 -3.13 31.91
CA ALA A 754 -19.36 -2.58 32.75
C ALA A 754 -18.63 -1.41 32.07
N TRP A 755 -18.06 -0.52 32.88
CA TRP A 755 -17.19 0.58 32.43
C TRP A 755 -15.81 0.04 32.04
N VAL A 756 -15.34 0.40 30.85
CA VAL A 756 -14.02 0.09 30.30
C VAL A 756 -13.26 1.40 30.12
N THR A 757 -11.99 1.45 30.54
CA THR A 757 -11.10 2.57 30.23
C THR A 757 -10.77 2.55 28.74
N VAL A 758 -11.07 3.65 28.04
CA VAL A 758 -10.85 3.79 26.58
C VAL A 758 -9.89 4.93 26.23
N GLY A 759 -9.49 5.73 27.22
CA GLY A 759 -8.42 6.72 27.12
C GLY A 759 -7.86 7.07 28.49
N THR A 760 -6.59 7.46 28.54
CA THR A 760 -5.91 7.97 29.74
C THR A 760 -5.02 9.14 29.35
N ASN A 761 -5.11 10.26 30.08
CA ASN A 761 -4.45 11.53 29.76
C ASN A 761 -4.76 12.05 28.34
N VAL A 762 -6.00 11.87 27.87
CA VAL A 762 -6.46 12.28 26.53
C VAL A 762 -7.90 12.80 26.58
N ASN A 763 -8.16 13.86 25.81
CA ASN A 763 -9.47 14.53 25.75
C ASN A 763 -10.43 13.92 24.73
N THR A 764 -9.91 13.08 23.82
CA THR A 764 -10.68 12.33 22.82
C THR A 764 -10.32 10.85 22.87
N ALA A 765 -11.29 9.98 22.60
CA ALA A 765 -11.08 8.54 22.47
C ALA A 765 -12.06 7.91 21.47
N VAL A 766 -11.64 6.79 20.87
CA VAL A 766 -12.48 5.98 19.98
C VAL A 766 -12.47 4.54 20.43
N GLN A 767 -13.63 3.91 20.40
CA GLN A 767 -13.81 2.50 20.74
C GLN A 767 -14.78 1.86 19.73
N ALA A 768 -14.37 0.76 19.10
CA ALA A 768 -15.28 -0.05 18.30
C ALA A 768 -16.37 -0.69 19.18
N VAL A 769 -17.61 -0.67 18.71
CA VAL A 769 -18.79 -1.18 19.41
C VAL A 769 -19.45 -2.27 18.57
N THR A 770 -19.75 -3.41 19.19
CA THR A 770 -20.43 -4.53 18.53
C THR A 770 -21.83 -4.74 19.09
N GLY A 771 -22.78 -5.04 18.20
CA GLY A 771 -24.19 -5.28 18.53
C GLY A 771 -25.08 -5.04 17.31
N GLU A 772 -26.25 -5.65 17.31
CA GLU A 772 -27.29 -5.50 16.28
C GLU A 772 -28.58 -4.96 16.92
N GLY A 773 -29.48 -4.39 16.13
CA GLY A 773 -30.71 -3.76 16.61
C GLY A 773 -30.46 -2.34 17.13
N ILE A 774 -30.97 -2.01 18.32
CA ILE A 774 -30.70 -0.72 18.98
C ILE A 774 -29.48 -0.87 19.87
N VAL A 775 -28.35 -0.33 19.43
CA VAL A 775 -27.08 -0.31 20.17
C VAL A 775 -26.99 1.01 20.93
N SER A 776 -26.92 0.93 22.26
CA SER A 776 -26.76 2.09 23.14
C SER A 776 -25.39 2.08 23.83
N VAL A 777 -24.83 3.27 24.06
CA VAL A 777 -23.55 3.47 24.74
C VAL A 777 -23.64 4.61 25.76
N ARG A 778 -22.80 4.54 26.80
CA ARG A 778 -22.69 5.54 27.87
C ARG A 778 -21.22 5.87 28.10
N ALA A 779 -20.89 7.16 28.22
CA ALA A 779 -19.52 7.63 28.44
C ALA A 779 -19.40 8.52 29.69
N ARG A 780 -18.24 8.50 30.33
CA ARG A 780 -17.85 9.43 31.39
C ARG A 780 -16.37 9.78 31.35
N ALA A 781 -16.01 10.93 31.91
CA ALA A 781 -14.66 11.44 32.04
C ALA A 781 -14.27 11.63 33.51
N THR A 782 -12.99 11.46 33.83
CA THR A 782 -12.39 11.79 35.13
C THR A 782 -11.15 12.65 34.92
N ASP A 783 -11.06 13.79 35.59
CA ASP A 783 -9.91 14.70 35.52
C ASP A 783 -8.71 14.24 36.39
N ALA A 784 -7.65 15.04 36.40
CA ALA A 784 -6.43 14.76 37.17
C ALA A 784 -6.55 15.00 38.70
N ALA A 785 -7.61 15.68 39.16
CA ALA A 785 -7.93 15.84 40.59
C ALA A 785 -8.86 14.72 41.11
N GLY A 786 -9.52 13.98 40.21
CA GLY A 786 -10.43 12.89 40.49
C GLY A 786 -11.92 13.26 40.44
N ASN A 787 -12.29 14.46 39.95
CA ASN A 787 -13.71 14.76 39.73
C ASN A 787 -14.22 14.02 38.49
N VAL A 788 -15.49 13.61 38.50
CA VAL A 788 -16.10 12.74 37.48
C VAL A 788 -17.28 13.44 36.82
N SER A 789 -17.35 13.38 35.50
CA SER A 789 -18.41 14.00 34.69
C SER A 789 -19.82 13.45 34.98
N GLU A 790 -20.84 14.18 34.53
CA GLU A 790 -22.13 13.55 34.24
C GLU A 790 -21.98 12.48 33.13
N ILE A 791 -22.93 11.56 33.03
CA ILE A 791 -22.88 10.48 32.03
C ILE A 791 -23.54 10.96 30.73
N ALA A 792 -22.78 11.03 29.64
CA ALA A 792 -23.34 11.16 28.30
C ALA A 792 -23.78 9.80 27.76
N ALA A 793 -24.76 9.78 26.85
CA ALA A 793 -25.22 8.56 26.19
C ALA A 793 -25.59 8.82 24.73
N ALA A 794 -25.47 7.79 23.89
CA ALA A 794 -25.88 7.80 22.49
C ALA A 794 -26.48 6.44 22.10
N GLU A 795 -27.39 6.45 21.12
CA GLU A 795 -28.00 5.24 20.57
C GLU A 795 -27.96 5.26 19.03
N ALA A 796 -27.77 4.09 18.41
CA ALA A 796 -27.86 3.91 16.97
C ALA A 796 -28.63 2.63 16.63
N ARG A 797 -29.21 2.61 15.44
CA ARG A 797 -29.72 1.38 14.81
C ARG A 797 -28.59 0.74 14.03
N VAL A 798 -28.26 -0.51 14.32
CA VAL A 798 -27.17 -1.26 13.68
C VAL A 798 -27.73 -2.56 13.11
N ASP A 799 -27.36 -2.83 11.87
CA ASP A 799 -27.66 -4.08 11.18
C ASP A 799 -26.49 -4.41 10.25
N ALA A 800 -25.44 -4.98 10.83
CA ALA A 800 -24.18 -5.29 10.16
C ALA A 800 -24.15 -6.71 9.55
N THR A 801 -25.25 -7.45 9.63
CA THR A 801 -25.35 -8.85 9.20
C THR A 801 -26.29 -8.99 8.01
N ALA A 802 -25.76 -9.41 6.86
CA ALA A 802 -26.59 -9.65 5.68
C ALA A 802 -27.56 -10.84 5.85
N PRO A 803 -28.77 -10.78 5.28
CA PRO A 803 -29.80 -11.81 5.43
C PRO A 803 -29.34 -13.15 4.85
N THR A 804 -29.85 -14.23 5.44
CA THR A 804 -29.66 -15.59 4.94
C THR A 804 -30.83 -16.02 4.06
N VAL A 805 -30.57 -16.81 3.02
CA VAL A 805 -31.62 -17.45 2.19
C VAL A 805 -31.35 -18.94 2.06
N THR A 806 -32.39 -19.74 2.21
CA THR A 806 -32.36 -21.19 2.05
C THR A 806 -33.38 -21.63 1.01
N ALA A 807 -33.05 -22.67 0.24
CA ALA A 807 -33.94 -23.25 -0.76
C ALA A 807 -34.34 -24.68 -0.36
N SER A 808 -35.65 -24.93 -0.31
CA SER A 808 -36.24 -26.26 -0.19
C SER A 808 -36.78 -26.69 -1.56
N VAL A 809 -36.61 -27.96 -1.93
CA VAL A 809 -37.03 -28.50 -3.23
C VAL A 809 -37.88 -29.75 -3.01
N ASP A 810 -39.12 -29.71 -3.49
CA ASP A 810 -39.94 -30.90 -3.63
C ASP A 810 -39.67 -31.56 -4.99
N THR A 811 -38.98 -32.70 -4.94
CA THR A 811 -38.62 -33.49 -6.13
C THR A 811 -39.82 -34.16 -6.81
N ALA A 812 -40.95 -34.34 -6.12
CA ALA A 812 -42.14 -34.99 -6.65
C ALA A 812 -43.08 -34.02 -7.37
N SER A 813 -43.24 -32.79 -6.86
CA SER A 813 -43.97 -31.72 -7.58
C SER A 813 -43.08 -30.90 -8.53
N ARG A 814 -41.75 -31.07 -8.46
CA ARG A 814 -40.74 -30.28 -9.19
C ARG A 814 -40.90 -28.78 -8.93
N THR A 815 -41.01 -28.45 -7.64
CA THR A 815 -41.10 -27.07 -7.15
C THR A 815 -40.01 -26.75 -6.15
N MET A 816 -39.62 -25.48 -6.09
CA MET A 816 -38.72 -24.92 -5.09
C MET A 816 -39.43 -23.80 -4.33
N THR A 817 -39.23 -23.76 -3.02
CA THR A 817 -39.63 -22.65 -2.15
C THR A 817 -38.40 -22.09 -1.46
N LEU A 818 -38.25 -20.77 -1.47
CA LEU A 818 -37.23 -20.06 -0.71
C LEU A 818 -37.76 -19.65 0.67
N THR A 819 -36.88 -19.63 1.65
CA THR A 819 -37.12 -19.06 2.98
C THR A 819 -35.91 -18.21 3.36
N ALA A 820 -36.14 -16.93 3.62
CA ALA A 820 -35.12 -15.98 4.04
C ALA A 820 -35.26 -15.65 5.54
N SER A 821 -34.15 -15.33 6.20
CA SER A 821 -34.14 -14.94 7.60
C SER A 821 -32.99 -13.97 7.89
N ASP A 822 -33.34 -12.92 8.61
CA ASP A 822 -32.45 -11.83 9.04
C ASP A 822 -32.09 -11.90 10.54
N GLY A 823 -32.63 -12.91 11.24
CA GLY A 823 -32.35 -13.16 12.65
C GLY A 823 -32.81 -12.04 13.59
N ALA A 824 -31.91 -11.10 13.89
CA ALA A 824 -32.10 -9.97 14.80
C ALA A 824 -31.74 -8.61 14.15
N GLY A 825 -31.49 -8.59 12.84
CA GLY A 825 -31.23 -7.39 12.04
C GLY A 825 -32.48 -6.53 11.79
N SER A 826 -32.46 -5.76 10.70
CA SER A 826 -33.53 -4.83 10.34
C SER A 826 -34.78 -5.51 9.77
N GLY A 827 -34.65 -6.74 9.29
CA GLY A 827 -35.69 -7.58 8.70
C GLY A 827 -35.58 -7.70 7.17
N VAL A 828 -35.93 -8.87 6.63
CA VAL A 828 -35.91 -9.12 5.16
C VAL A 828 -36.85 -8.15 4.43
N LYS A 829 -36.32 -7.46 3.41
CA LYS A 829 -37.01 -6.47 2.56
C LYS A 829 -37.40 -7.05 1.20
N THR A 830 -36.51 -7.83 0.60
CA THR A 830 -36.77 -8.55 -0.67
C THR A 830 -36.14 -9.94 -0.65
N VAL A 831 -36.75 -10.87 -1.36
CA VAL A 831 -36.12 -12.11 -1.81
C VAL A 831 -36.22 -12.12 -3.32
N GLU A 832 -35.16 -12.52 -4.01
CA GLU A 832 -35.11 -12.57 -5.47
C GLU A 832 -34.57 -13.92 -5.95
N TYR A 833 -35.00 -14.33 -7.13
CA TYR A 833 -34.50 -15.53 -7.82
C TYR A 833 -34.40 -15.32 -9.33
N ARG A 834 -33.65 -16.19 -10.00
CA ARG A 834 -33.66 -16.34 -11.46
C ARG A 834 -33.47 -17.80 -11.85
N VAL A 835 -34.06 -18.21 -12.96
CA VAL A 835 -33.86 -19.53 -13.56
C VAL A 835 -32.80 -19.43 -14.65
N GLY A 836 -31.76 -20.24 -14.57
CA GLY A 836 -30.57 -20.17 -15.42
C GLY A 836 -29.96 -18.76 -15.45
N ASN A 837 -29.69 -18.28 -16.66
CA ASN A 837 -29.15 -16.93 -16.92
C ASN A 837 -30.23 -15.86 -17.18
N GLY A 838 -31.46 -16.08 -16.69
CA GLY A 838 -32.55 -15.11 -16.79
C GLY A 838 -32.35 -13.86 -15.92
N GLU A 839 -33.23 -12.87 -16.12
CA GLU A 839 -33.33 -11.69 -15.24
C GLU A 839 -33.75 -12.09 -13.82
N TRP A 840 -33.33 -11.29 -12.83
CA TRP A 840 -33.78 -11.44 -11.45
C TRP A 840 -35.26 -11.07 -11.29
N GLN A 841 -35.98 -11.88 -10.54
CA GLN A 841 -37.41 -11.78 -10.26
C GLN A 841 -37.65 -11.79 -8.76
N GLN A 842 -38.56 -10.94 -8.28
CA GLN A 842 -38.98 -10.96 -6.87
C GLN A 842 -39.70 -12.27 -6.54
N TYR A 843 -39.35 -12.87 -5.41
CA TYR A 843 -40.00 -14.04 -4.83
C TYR A 843 -40.99 -13.62 -3.74
N GLU A 844 -42.24 -14.05 -3.87
CA GLU A 844 -43.27 -13.90 -2.84
C GLU A 844 -43.19 -15.07 -1.85
N GLU A 845 -43.27 -14.81 -0.54
CA GLU A 845 -43.02 -15.86 0.46
C GLU A 845 -44.05 -17.00 0.39
N GLY A 846 -43.54 -18.23 0.25
CA GLY A 846 -44.35 -19.44 0.09
C GLY A 846 -44.85 -19.70 -1.34
N ALA A 847 -44.47 -18.87 -2.33
CA ALA A 847 -44.72 -19.17 -3.73
C ALA A 847 -43.89 -20.38 -4.21
N ALA A 848 -44.44 -21.17 -5.12
CA ALA A 848 -43.76 -22.31 -5.72
C ALA A 848 -43.06 -21.92 -7.03
N ILE A 849 -41.72 -21.82 -7.00
CA ILE A 849 -40.90 -21.74 -8.22
C ILE A 849 -41.01 -23.12 -8.88
N THR A 850 -41.74 -23.21 -9.99
CA THR A 850 -42.00 -24.48 -10.69
C THR A 850 -41.11 -24.56 -11.92
N ALA A 851 -40.55 -25.75 -12.21
CA ALA A 851 -39.76 -25.94 -13.42
C ALA A 851 -40.58 -25.63 -14.69
N SER A 852 -39.99 -24.89 -15.62
CA SER A 852 -40.61 -24.46 -16.88
C SER A 852 -40.64 -25.55 -17.95
N SER A 853 -39.80 -26.57 -17.80
CA SER A 853 -39.55 -27.66 -18.76
C SER A 853 -39.42 -29.02 -18.06
N SER A 854 -39.30 -30.09 -18.84
CA SER A 854 -38.99 -31.44 -18.33
C SER A 854 -37.52 -31.61 -17.91
N LYS A 855 -36.63 -30.65 -18.20
CA LYS A 855 -35.20 -30.72 -17.87
C LYS A 855 -34.92 -30.32 -16.43
N ARG A 856 -33.72 -30.64 -15.93
CA ARG A 856 -33.12 -29.99 -14.75
C ARG A 856 -33.08 -28.47 -14.97
N GLU A 857 -33.43 -27.70 -13.94
CA GLU A 857 -33.41 -26.23 -13.99
C GLU A 857 -32.70 -25.64 -12.77
N THR A 858 -31.55 -25.02 -13.00
CA THR A 858 -30.77 -24.32 -11.97
C THR A 858 -31.40 -22.98 -11.61
N VAL A 859 -31.60 -22.73 -10.32
CA VAL A 859 -32.14 -21.48 -9.76
C VAL A 859 -31.04 -20.79 -8.96
N SER A 860 -30.73 -19.54 -9.31
CA SER A 860 -29.97 -18.64 -8.41
C SER A 860 -30.95 -17.87 -7.52
N TYR A 861 -30.61 -17.61 -6.27
CA TYR A 861 -31.46 -16.87 -5.32
C TYR A 861 -30.66 -16.00 -4.34
N ARG A 862 -31.24 -14.88 -3.89
CA ARG A 862 -30.64 -13.94 -2.92
C ARG A 862 -31.72 -13.18 -2.13
N ALA A 863 -31.34 -12.42 -1.11
CA ALA A 863 -32.23 -11.51 -0.39
C ALA A 863 -31.53 -10.22 0.02
N SER A 864 -32.32 -9.16 0.24
CA SER A 864 -31.88 -7.93 0.89
C SER A 864 -32.68 -7.69 2.17
N ASP A 865 -32.08 -7.05 3.16
CA ASP A 865 -32.75 -6.56 4.37
C ASP A 865 -33.23 -5.12 4.22
N ILE A 866 -33.85 -4.56 5.27
CA ILE A 866 -34.36 -3.19 5.31
C ILE A 866 -33.21 -2.17 5.28
N ALA A 867 -32.16 -2.38 6.08
CA ALA A 867 -30.96 -1.55 6.18
C ALA A 867 -30.18 -1.44 4.86
N GLY A 868 -30.29 -2.43 3.97
CA GLY A 868 -29.69 -2.46 2.64
C GLY A 868 -28.54 -3.45 2.45
N ASN A 869 -28.26 -4.37 3.39
CA ASN A 869 -27.30 -5.42 3.07
C ASN A 869 -27.94 -6.43 2.08
N MET A 870 -27.09 -7.23 1.44
CA MET A 870 -27.46 -8.17 0.40
C MET A 870 -26.77 -9.52 0.66
N SER A 871 -27.54 -10.60 0.62
CA SER A 871 -27.00 -11.95 0.78
C SER A 871 -26.03 -12.31 -0.35
N ALA A 872 -25.09 -13.20 -0.08
CA ALA A 872 -24.46 -13.95 -1.16
C ALA A 872 -25.55 -14.70 -1.97
N ALA A 873 -25.33 -14.85 -3.27
CA ALA A 873 -26.26 -15.61 -4.11
C ALA A 873 -26.11 -17.12 -3.86
N GLY A 874 -27.18 -17.77 -3.43
CA GLY A 874 -27.28 -19.22 -3.40
C GLY A 874 -27.64 -19.78 -4.78
N VAL A 875 -27.31 -21.04 -5.03
CA VAL A 875 -27.64 -21.75 -6.26
C VAL A 875 -28.15 -23.15 -5.92
N LYS A 876 -29.26 -23.57 -6.53
CA LYS A 876 -29.87 -24.89 -6.32
C LYS A 876 -30.66 -25.32 -7.56
N ASP A 877 -30.68 -26.61 -7.87
CA ASP A 877 -31.46 -27.14 -8.99
C ASP A 877 -32.86 -27.62 -8.56
N ILE A 878 -33.83 -27.45 -9.45
CA ILE A 878 -35.04 -28.27 -9.53
C ILE A 878 -34.71 -29.49 -10.41
N PRO A 879 -35.00 -30.73 -9.98
CA PRO A 879 -34.61 -31.94 -10.72
C PRO A 879 -35.36 -32.12 -12.05
N SER A 880 -34.84 -33.01 -12.88
CA SER A 880 -35.44 -33.41 -14.16
C SER A 880 -36.75 -34.19 -13.97
N ASP A 881 -37.65 -34.16 -14.96
CA ASP A 881 -38.91 -34.92 -14.91
C ASP A 881 -38.64 -36.41 -15.21
N THR A 882 -38.61 -37.22 -14.16
CA THR A 882 -38.28 -38.66 -14.25
C THR A 882 -39.31 -39.49 -15.03
N SER A 883 -40.47 -38.93 -15.37
CA SER A 883 -41.49 -39.61 -16.19
C SER A 883 -41.24 -39.50 -17.70
N VAL A 884 -40.43 -38.54 -18.14
CA VAL A 884 -40.14 -38.27 -19.57
C VAL A 884 -38.80 -38.93 -19.96
N PRO A 885 -38.76 -39.95 -20.85
CA PRO A 885 -37.50 -40.54 -21.30
C PRO A 885 -36.55 -39.49 -21.91
N LEU A 886 -35.26 -39.58 -21.59
CA LEU A 886 -34.22 -38.72 -22.17
C LEU A 886 -33.68 -39.35 -23.46
N ALA A 887 -33.48 -38.53 -24.49
CA ALA A 887 -33.01 -38.92 -25.84
C ALA A 887 -32.24 -37.76 -26.48
N GLY A 888 -31.36 -38.06 -27.44
CA GLY A 888 -30.44 -37.07 -27.99
C GLY A 888 -29.31 -36.79 -27.00
N TYR A 889 -28.86 -35.54 -26.89
CA TYR A 889 -27.85 -35.13 -25.91
C TYR A 889 -28.50 -34.80 -24.54
N ILE A 890 -27.99 -35.45 -23.48
CA ILE A 890 -28.64 -35.58 -22.16
C ILE A 890 -27.77 -35.13 -20.97
N GLU A 891 -26.57 -34.62 -21.21
CA GLU A 891 -25.66 -34.06 -20.20
C GLU A 891 -26.29 -32.93 -19.38
N GLN A 892 -27.15 -32.09 -19.98
CA GLN A 892 -27.83 -30.98 -19.29
C GLN A 892 -28.78 -31.43 -18.16
N ASP A 893 -29.19 -32.71 -18.15
CA ASP A 893 -30.00 -33.30 -17.09
C ASP A 893 -29.16 -33.99 -15.99
N ALA A 894 -27.84 -34.06 -16.14
CA ALA A 894 -26.92 -34.58 -15.13
C ALA A 894 -26.51 -33.53 -14.09
N VAL A 895 -26.07 -33.99 -12.92
CA VAL A 895 -25.25 -33.22 -11.98
C VAL A 895 -23.78 -33.49 -12.29
N ALA A 896 -23.01 -32.44 -12.57
CA ALA A 896 -21.57 -32.51 -12.81
C ALA A 896 -20.77 -32.44 -11.50
N THR A 897 -19.73 -33.27 -11.34
CA THR A 897 -18.88 -33.32 -10.13
C THR A 897 -17.40 -33.47 -10.45
N ASP A 898 -16.56 -32.61 -9.89
CA ASP A 898 -15.10 -32.83 -9.80
C ASP A 898 -14.81 -33.75 -8.60
N VAL A 899 -14.49 -35.00 -8.90
CA VAL A 899 -14.29 -36.05 -7.89
C VAL A 899 -12.97 -35.86 -7.15
N ASP A 900 -11.93 -35.44 -7.87
CA ASP A 900 -10.57 -35.28 -7.35
C ASP A 900 -10.32 -33.86 -6.80
N LYS A 901 -11.26 -32.91 -7.01
CA LYS A 901 -11.24 -31.50 -6.58
C LYS A 901 -10.00 -30.73 -7.05
N LYS A 902 -9.70 -30.86 -8.34
CA LYS A 902 -8.51 -30.30 -9.00
C LYS A 902 -8.80 -29.08 -9.89
N ALA A 903 -10.06 -28.72 -10.09
CA ALA A 903 -10.46 -27.51 -10.81
C ALA A 903 -9.84 -26.24 -10.18
N SER A 904 -9.33 -25.34 -11.01
CA SER A 904 -8.80 -24.05 -10.56
C SER A 904 -9.95 -23.12 -10.16
N SER A 905 -9.83 -22.44 -9.02
CA SER A 905 -10.87 -21.52 -8.49
C SER A 905 -11.17 -20.30 -9.36
N TRP A 906 -10.32 -20.03 -10.37
CA TRP A 906 -10.52 -18.99 -11.38
C TRP A 906 -11.19 -19.49 -12.67
N THR A 907 -11.50 -20.78 -12.77
CA THR A 907 -12.27 -21.36 -13.89
C THR A 907 -13.76 -21.42 -13.56
N ALA A 908 -14.62 -21.60 -14.56
CA ALA A 908 -16.05 -21.88 -14.36
C ALA A 908 -16.34 -23.20 -13.62
N GLY A 909 -15.32 -24.05 -13.44
CA GLY A 909 -15.46 -25.36 -12.82
C GLY A 909 -16.35 -26.30 -13.64
N VAL A 910 -16.91 -27.32 -12.99
CA VAL A 910 -17.63 -28.39 -13.68
C VAL A 910 -18.99 -27.99 -14.26
N ALA A 911 -19.52 -26.82 -13.87
CA ALA A 911 -20.77 -26.30 -14.42
C ALA A 911 -20.66 -25.94 -15.92
N ALA A 912 -19.46 -25.61 -16.42
CA ALA A 912 -19.24 -25.39 -17.85
C ALA A 912 -19.46 -26.67 -18.67
N LEU A 913 -19.13 -27.84 -18.09
CA LEU A 913 -19.09 -29.11 -18.84
C LEU A 913 -20.45 -29.55 -19.39
N ASN A 914 -21.57 -29.08 -18.84
CA ASN A 914 -22.91 -29.42 -19.30
C ASN A 914 -23.86 -28.22 -19.36
N ASP A 915 -23.36 -27.01 -19.60
CA ASP A 915 -24.23 -25.84 -19.84
C ASP A 915 -24.63 -25.69 -21.32
N GLY A 916 -24.02 -26.47 -22.22
CA GLY A 916 -24.32 -26.50 -23.65
C GLY A 916 -23.53 -25.49 -24.49
N LYS A 917 -22.64 -24.68 -23.89
CA LYS A 917 -21.83 -23.71 -24.65
C LYS A 917 -20.67 -24.38 -25.38
N THR A 918 -20.54 -24.08 -26.68
CA THR A 918 -19.55 -24.73 -27.55
C THR A 918 -18.48 -23.78 -28.08
N ILE A 919 -17.31 -24.34 -28.41
CA ILE A 919 -16.18 -23.66 -29.05
C ILE A 919 -16.03 -24.17 -30.50
N PRO A 920 -15.81 -23.30 -31.50
CA PRO A 920 -15.95 -21.85 -31.47
C PRO A 920 -17.41 -21.44 -31.72
N GLY A 921 -18.05 -20.80 -30.73
CA GLY A 921 -19.46 -20.43 -30.82
C GLY A 921 -19.91 -19.56 -29.65
N ASP A 922 -20.44 -20.20 -28.62
CA ASP A 922 -21.01 -19.58 -27.42
C ASP A 922 -19.94 -19.24 -26.37
N CYS A 923 -18.72 -19.74 -26.58
CA CYS A 923 -17.60 -19.72 -25.66
C CYS A 923 -16.29 -19.36 -26.40
N THR A 924 -15.46 -18.51 -25.78
CA THR A 924 -14.05 -18.30 -26.12
C THR A 924 -13.15 -19.08 -25.15
N VAL A 925 -11.87 -19.28 -25.48
CA VAL A 925 -10.92 -19.88 -24.52
C VAL A 925 -10.47 -18.82 -23.52
N ASP A 926 -11.42 -18.42 -22.68
CA ASP A 926 -11.25 -17.60 -21.51
C ASP A 926 -11.66 -18.39 -20.25
N ASN A 927 -11.20 -17.91 -19.11
CA ASN A 927 -11.31 -18.62 -17.85
C ASN A 927 -12.76 -18.73 -17.35
N ALA A 928 -13.66 -17.83 -17.77
CA ALA A 928 -15.03 -17.75 -17.28
C ALA A 928 -15.99 -18.77 -17.93
N CYS A 929 -15.52 -19.52 -18.95
CA CYS A 929 -16.37 -20.39 -19.76
C CYS A 929 -15.87 -21.84 -19.92
N ILE A 930 -14.87 -22.27 -19.13
CA ILE A 930 -14.25 -23.60 -19.23
C ILE A 930 -14.05 -24.26 -17.85
N TRP A 931 -13.93 -25.59 -17.83
CA TRP A 931 -13.28 -26.32 -16.74
C TRP A 931 -11.78 -26.46 -17.02
N GLY A 932 -10.93 -26.23 -16.02
CA GLY A 932 -9.47 -26.41 -16.14
C GLY A 932 -8.82 -26.59 -14.77
N THR A 933 -7.63 -27.20 -14.72
CA THR A 933 -7.05 -27.71 -13.46
C THR A 933 -5.70 -27.12 -13.04
N TRP A 934 -5.21 -26.05 -13.67
CA TRP A 934 -3.88 -25.49 -13.36
C TRP A 934 -3.72 -25.10 -11.86
N PRO A 935 -2.59 -25.43 -11.20
CA PRO A 935 -1.38 -26.09 -11.72
C PRO A 935 -1.39 -27.64 -11.60
N ASN A 936 -2.52 -28.26 -11.26
CA ASN A 936 -2.63 -29.71 -11.04
C ASN A 936 -2.44 -30.49 -12.35
N THR A 937 -1.71 -31.61 -12.29
CA THR A 937 -1.52 -32.58 -13.39
C THR A 937 -1.80 -34.02 -12.92
N GLY A 938 -1.55 -35.01 -13.79
CA GLY A 938 -1.79 -36.44 -13.53
C GLY A 938 -3.18 -36.90 -13.99
N GLU A 939 -3.70 -37.92 -13.31
CA GLU A 939 -5.07 -38.40 -13.52
C GLU A 939 -6.10 -37.49 -12.82
N MET A 940 -7.23 -37.22 -13.48
CA MET A 940 -8.40 -36.52 -12.95
C MET A 940 -9.69 -37.28 -13.30
N LYS A 941 -10.72 -37.15 -12.45
CA LYS A 941 -12.03 -37.78 -12.62
C LYS A 941 -13.16 -36.77 -12.52
N LEU A 942 -14.06 -36.83 -13.50
CA LEU A 942 -15.28 -36.03 -13.60
C LEU A 942 -16.47 -36.97 -13.69
N ASP A 943 -17.48 -36.77 -12.84
CA ASP A 943 -18.69 -37.58 -12.81
C ASP A 943 -19.91 -36.79 -13.27
N TYR A 944 -20.75 -37.41 -14.10
CA TYR A 944 -22.17 -37.08 -14.27
C TYR A 944 -23.03 -38.07 -13.50
N GLU A 945 -24.08 -37.58 -12.85
CA GLU A 945 -25.12 -38.37 -12.19
C GLU A 945 -26.51 -37.87 -12.60
N TRP A 946 -27.38 -38.76 -13.05
CA TRP A 946 -28.76 -38.45 -13.44
C TRP A 946 -29.75 -38.87 -12.35
N ASP A 947 -30.91 -38.20 -12.28
CA ASP A 947 -31.98 -38.51 -11.32
C ASP A 947 -32.70 -39.87 -11.60
N ARG A 948 -32.19 -40.66 -12.55
CA ARG A 948 -32.82 -41.85 -13.16
C ARG A 948 -31.77 -42.78 -13.77
N GLU A 949 -32.17 -44.01 -14.11
CA GLU A 949 -31.40 -44.82 -15.07
C GLU A 949 -31.56 -44.24 -16.48
N VAL A 950 -30.44 -43.97 -17.15
CA VAL A 950 -30.36 -43.57 -18.56
C VAL A 950 -29.75 -44.69 -19.39
N THR A 951 -30.01 -44.70 -20.70
CA THR A 951 -29.33 -45.57 -21.67
C THR A 951 -28.51 -44.71 -22.60
N ILE A 952 -27.23 -45.05 -22.82
CA ILE A 952 -26.27 -44.21 -23.57
C ILE A 952 -25.53 -45.02 -24.64
N ASP A 953 -25.32 -44.42 -25.81
CA ASP A 953 -24.73 -45.06 -27.00
C ASP A 953 -23.41 -44.40 -27.48
N SER A 954 -23.18 -43.14 -27.12
CA SER A 954 -21.99 -42.37 -27.50
C SER A 954 -21.83 -41.13 -26.60
N SER A 955 -20.66 -40.49 -26.65
CA SER A 955 -20.36 -39.26 -25.91
C SER A 955 -19.22 -38.50 -26.58
N ARG A 956 -19.10 -37.19 -26.33
CA ARG A 956 -18.08 -36.34 -26.96
C ARG A 956 -17.67 -35.16 -26.07
N VAL A 957 -16.42 -34.70 -26.20
CA VAL A 957 -15.80 -33.67 -25.34
C VAL A 957 -15.04 -32.65 -26.19
N GLN A 958 -15.18 -31.36 -25.85
CA GLN A 958 -14.32 -30.29 -26.40
C GLN A 958 -13.20 -29.95 -25.41
N PHE A 959 -12.09 -30.71 -25.47
CA PHE A 959 -10.85 -30.32 -24.81
C PHE A 959 -10.27 -29.04 -25.42
N THR A 960 -9.52 -28.25 -24.65
CA THR A 960 -8.98 -26.95 -25.06
C THR A 960 -7.65 -26.58 -24.38
N SER A 961 -7.00 -25.51 -24.84
CA SER A 961 -5.74 -24.98 -24.32
C SER A 961 -5.69 -23.45 -24.42
N ASP A 962 -5.16 -22.79 -23.39
CA ASP A 962 -4.90 -21.34 -23.36
C ASP A 962 -3.58 -20.95 -24.08
N GLY A 963 -2.75 -21.93 -24.44
CA GLY A 963 -1.37 -21.72 -24.92
C GLY A 963 -0.36 -21.42 -23.81
N GLY A 964 -0.75 -21.56 -22.54
CA GLY A 964 0.03 -21.28 -21.34
C GLY A 964 -0.06 -22.42 -20.33
N GLY A 965 -0.88 -22.25 -19.29
CA GLY A 965 -0.97 -23.21 -18.17
C GLY A 965 -1.91 -24.40 -18.42
N LEU A 966 -2.86 -24.24 -19.33
CA LEU A 966 -3.89 -25.22 -19.68
C LEU A 966 -3.62 -25.83 -21.05
N GLY A 967 -3.75 -27.15 -21.16
CA GLY A 967 -3.42 -27.88 -22.37
C GLY A 967 -4.24 -29.14 -22.58
N MET A 968 -3.90 -29.87 -23.64
CA MET A 968 -4.65 -31.07 -24.03
C MET A 968 -4.28 -32.26 -23.14
N PRO A 969 -5.22 -33.18 -22.86
CA PRO A 969 -4.90 -34.44 -22.20
C PRO A 969 -4.02 -35.34 -23.08
N ALA A 970 -3.26 -36.23 -22.46
CA ALA A 970 -2.56 -37.31 -23.17
C ALA A 970 -3.53 -38.42 -23.60
N SER A 971 -4.55 -38.68 -22.79
CA SER A 971 -5.64 -39.61 -23.08
C SER A 971 -6.85 -39.31 -22.18
N TRP A 972 -8.01 -39.80 -22.61
CA TRP A 972 -9.24 -39.82 -21.83
C TRP A 972 -9.97 -41.14 -22.05
N LYS A 973 -10.82 -41.55 -21.11
CA LYS A 973 -11.76 -42.68 -21.27
C LYS A 973 -13.02 -42.47 -20.44
N LEU A 974 -14.06 -43.26 -20.74
CA LEU A 974 -15.32 -43.29 -20.01
C LEU A 974 -15.50 -44.59 -19.22
N GLN A 975 -16.12 -44.47 -18.04
CA GLN A 975 -16.53 -45.57 -17.18
C GLN A 975 -17.99 -45.37 -16.78
N TYR A 976 -18.84 -46.39 -16.90
CA TYR A 976 -20.22 -46.33 -16.42
C TYR A 976 -20.32 -46.90 -15.00
N TRP A 977 -21.31 -46.46 -14.24
CA TRP A 977 -21.64 -47.06 -12.95
C TRP A 977 -22.47 -48.32 -13.16
N ASP A 978 -21.89 -49.48 -12.83
CA ASP A 978 -22.62 -50.75 -12.78
C ASP A 978 -23.24 -50.95 -11.40
N ALA A 979 -24.57 -50.93 -11.33
CA ALA A 979 -25.32 -51.18 -10.11
C ALA A 979 -25.21 -52.64 -9.62
N GLY A 980 -24.83 -53.59 -10.49
CA GLY A 980 -24.63 -55.00 -10.13
C GLY A 980 -23.34 -55.26 -9.35
N THR A 981 -22.25 -54.56 -9.68
CA THR A 981 -20.98 -54.61 -8.94
C THR A 981 -20.77 -53.44 -7.97
N ASN A 982 -21.63 -52.41 -8.01
CA ASN A 982 -21.54 -51.18 -7.21
C ASN A 982 -20.18 -50.48 -7.40
N ALA A 983 -19.78 -50.32 -8.66
CA ALA A 983 -18.50 -49.74 -9.06
C ALA A 983 -18.59 -49.01 -10.41
N PHE A 984 -17.64 -48.11 -10.65
CA PHE A 984 -17.36 -47.61 -12.01
C PHE A 984 -16.53 -48.65 -12.76
N VAL A 985 -16.97 -49.01 -13.96
CA VAL A 985 -16.33 -49.97 -14.85
C VAL A 985 -16.18 -49.38 -16.26
N ASP A 986 -15.09 -49.70 -16.95
CA ASP A 986 -14.81 -49.21 -18.30
C ASP A 986 -15.94 -49.65 -19.27
N ILE A 987 -16.37 -48.75 -20.15
CA ILE A 987 -17.38 -49.10 -21.18
C ILE A 987 -16.79 -50.18 -22.12
N PRO A 988 -17.49 -51.32 -22.34
CA PRO A 988 -17.06 -52.34 -23.28
C PRO A 988 -16.88 -51.80 -24.70
N ASP A 989 -15.90 -52.36 -25.43
CA ASP A 989 -15.56 -52.08 -26.83
C ASP A 989 -15.39 -50.60 -27.26
N ALA A 990 -15.46 -49.65 -26.33
CA ALA A 990 -15.44 -48.21 -26.59
C ALA A 990 -14.15 -47.74 -27.28
N THR A 991 -14.32 -47.04 -28.39
CA THR A 991 -13.24 -46.38 -29.13
C THR A 991 -13.24 -44.89 -28.86
N TYR A 992 -12.06 -44.30 -28.64
CA TYR A 992 -11.88 -42.90 -28.28
C TYR A 992 -11.04 -42.16 -29.32
N THR A 993 -11.48 -40.97 -29.73
CA THR A 993 -10.67 -40.02 -30.52
C THR A 993 -10.22 -38.85 -29.65
N LEU A 994 -9.19 -38.12 -30.09
CA LEU A 994 -8.73 -36.89 -29.44
C LEU A 994 -8.46 -35.85 -30.54
N VAL A 995 -9.19 -34.74 -30.49
CA VAL A 995 -9.17 -33.66 -31.50
C VAL A 995 -8.69 -32.37 -30.85
N THR A 996 -7.79 -31.66 -31.55
CA THR A 996 -7.05 -30.54 -30.97
C THR A 996 -7.68 -29.18 -31.22
N ASN A 997 -8.36 -28.62 -30.20
CA ASN A 997 -8.68 -27.19 -30.15
C ASN A 997 -7.55 -26.43 -29.45
N ALA A 998 -6.88 -25.53 -30.17
CA ALA A 998 -5.84 -24.66 -29.63
C ALA A 998 -5.89 -23.29 -30.32
N PRO A 999 -5.31 -22.23 -29.72
CA PRO A 999 -5.33 -20.88 -30.29
C PRO A 999 -4.81 -20.84 -31.73
N GLY A 1000 -5.69 -20.48 -32.67
CA GLY A 1000 -5.38 -20.44 -34.12
C GLY A 1000 -5.64 -21.72 -34.90
N ALA A 1001 -6.09 -22.81 -34.27
CA ALA A 1001 -6.36 -24.11 -34.92
C ALA A 1001 -7.83 -24.58 -34.83
N TYR A 1002 -8.72 -23.78 -34.23
CA TYR A 1002 -10.12 -24.14 -33.95
C TYR A 1002 -10.90 -24.68 -35.17
N GLY A 1003 -11.52 -25.85 -35.01
CA GLY A 1003 -12.58 -26.33 -35.89
C GLY A 1003 -12.19 -26.76 -37.31
N THR A 1004 -10.94 -27.17 -37.56
CA THR A 1004 -10.53 -27.69 -38.88
C THR A 1004 -10.91 -29.16 -39.10
N ASP A 1005 -10.74 -30.01 -38.09
CA ASP A 1005 -11.16 -31.42 -38.09
C ASP A 1005 -12.28 -31.66 -37.06
N ASN A 1006 -13.26 -32.48 -37.44
CA ASN A 1006 -14.45 -32.90 -36.67
C ASN A 1006 -15.17 -31.81 -35.82
N GLY A 1007 -15.11 -30.54 -36.24
CA GLY A 1007 -15.70 -29.43 -35.48
C GLY A 1007 -15.14 -29.28 -34.05
N GLY A 1008 -13.94 -29.79 -33.78
CA GLY A 1008 -13.31 -29.73 -32.45
C GLY A 1008 -13.75 -30.79 -31.44
N TRP A 1009 -14.56 -31.78 -31.82
CA TRP A 1009 -15.05 -32.81 -30.90
C TRP A 1009 -14.16 -34.05 -30.84
N SER A 1010 -13.71 -34.36 -29.63
CA SER A 1010 -13.14 -35.68 -29.26
C SER A 1010 -14.30 -36.61 -28.92
N GLU A 1011 -14.38 -37.80 -29.50
CA GLU A 1011 -15.56 -38.67 -29.46
C GLU A 1011 -15.27 -40.03 -28.81
N ALA A 1012 -16.29 -40.58 -28.16
CA ALA A 1012 -16.33 -41.93 -27.60
C ALA A 1012 -17.56 -42.66 -28.14
N THR A 1013 -17.36 -43.84 -28.74
CA THR A 1013 -18.43 -44.66 -29.35
C THR A 1013 -18.24 -46.13 -29.04
N TRP A 1014 -19.34 -46.84 -28.80
CA TRP A 1014 -19.39 -48.28 -28.47
C TRP A 1014 -20.56 -48.96 -29.18
N THR A 1015 -20.59 -50.30 -29.22
CA THR A 1015 -21.56 -51.06 -30.02
C THR A 1015 -22.89 -51.29 -29.29
N ASP A 1016 -22.83 -51.76 -28.04
CA ASP A 1016 -24.01 -52.11 -27.25
C ASP A 1016 -24.34 -51.01 -26.23
N ALA A 1017 -25.53 -50.39 -26.34
CA ALA A 1017 -25.91 -49.26 -25.53
C ALA A 1017 -25.97 -49.60 -24.02
N VAL A 1018 -25.35 -48.74 -23.19
CA VAL A 1018 -25.10 -48.99 -21.77
C VAL A 1018 -26.17 -48.36 -20.91
N LYS A 1019 -26.68 -49.11 -19.93
CA LYS A 1019 -27.58 -48.60 -18.87
C LYS A 1019 -26.80 -48.18 -17.64
N THR A 1020 -27.04 -46.97 -17.13
CA THR A 1020 -26.40 -46.49 -15.90
C THR A 1020 -27.16 -45.32 -15.26
N THR A 1021 -26.84 -45.01 -14.00
CA THR A 1021 -27.22 -43.75 -13.34
C THR A 1021 -26.06 -42.76 -13.25
N LYS A 1022 -24.81 -43.18 -13.50
CA LYS A 1022 -23.63 -42.29 -13.48
C LYS A 1022 -22.62 -42.63 -14.57
N LEU A 1023 -22.02 -41.60 -15.15
CA LEU A 1023 -20.95 -41.72 -16.13
C LEU A 1023 -19.72 -40.96 -15.62
N ARG A 1024 -18.55 -41.59 -15.66
CA ARG A 1024 -17.28 -41.00 -15.24
C ARG A 1024 -16.37 -40.82 -16.44
N MET A 1025 -15.86 -39.62 -16.65
CA MET A 1025 -14.70 -39.36 -17.50
C MET A 1025 -13.43 -39.41 -16.65
N VAL A 1026 -12.48 -40.23 -17.09
CA VAL A 1026 -11.12 -40.30 -16.54
C VAL A 1026 -10.18 -39.64 -17.55
N ILE A 1027 -9.48 -38.60 -17.12
CA ILE A 1027 -8.55 -37.80 -17.93
C ILE A 1027 -7.13 -38.02 -17.42
N GLN A 1028 -6.17 -38.23 -18.30
CA GLN A 1028 -4.74 -38.18 -17.99
C GLN A 1028 -4.13 -36.93 -18.62
N SER A 1029 -3.53 -36.05 -17.81
CA SER A 1029 -2.89 -34.81 -18.29
C SER A 1029 -1.83 -35.07 -19.36
N GLY A 1030 -1.71 -34.14 -20.31
CA GLY A 1030 -0.57 -34.07 -21.23
C GLY A 1030 0.65 -33.43 -20.57
N SER A 1031 1.38 -32.62 -21.34
CA SER A 1031 2.50 -31.79 -20.85
C SER A 1031 2.07 -30.57 -20.04
N ALA A 1032 0.76 -30.34 -19.87
CA ALA A 1032 0.15 -29.26 -19.11
C ALA A 1032 -1.15 -29.75 -18.44
N SER A 1033 -1.75 -28.91 -17.59
CA SER A 1033 -3.01 -29.19 -16.89
C SER A 1033 -4.17 -29.27 -17.88
N PRO A 1034 -5.02 -30.32 -17.86
CA PRO A 1034 -6.12 -30.43 -18.81
C PRO A 1034 -7.18 -29.33 -18.64
N ALA A 1035 -7.81 -28.97 -19.76
CA ALA A 1035 -9.02 -28.14 -19.79
C ALA A 1035 -10.04 -28.64 -20.82
N ALA A 1036 -11.31 -28.41 -20.55
CA ALA A 1036 -12.43 -28.74 -21.42
C ALA A 1036 -13.54 -27.67 -21.32
N ALA A 1037 -14.21 -27.38 -22.42
CA ALA A 1037 -15.34 -26.47 -22.46
C ALA A 1037 -16.65 -27.20 -22.11
N GLU A 1038 -16.94 -28.31 -22.80
CA GLU A 1038 -18.24 -29.00 -22.80
C GLU A 1038 -18.04 -30.51 -23.02
N TRP A 1039 -18.87 -31.34 -22.38
CA TRP A 1039 -18.88 -32.81 -22.45
C TRP A 1039 -20.30 -33.34 -22.63
N GLN A 1040 -20.63 -33.77 -23.85
CA GLN A 1040 -21.96 -34.24 -24.21
C GLN A 1040 -22.10 -35.75 -24.16
N VAL A 1041 -23.29 -36.23 -23.81
CA VAL A 1041 -23.61 -37.65 -23.65
C VAL A 1041 -24.88 -37.95 -24.42
N HIS A 1042 -24.83 -38.91 -25.34
CA HIS A 1042 -25.95 -39.23 -26.22
C HIS A 1042 -26.72 -40.46 -25.74
N ALA A 1043 -28.05 -40.36 -25.80
CA ALA A 1043 -29.01 -41.42 -25.53
C ALA A 1043 -29.82 -41.73 -26.81
N PRO A 1044 -30.00 -43.01 -27.17
CA PRO A 1044 -30.76 -43.39 -28.36
C PRO A 1044 -32.24 -43.01 -28.23
N GLU A 1045 -32.87 -42.68 -29.37
CA GLU A 1045 -34.30 -42.42 -29.45
C GLU A 1045 -35.11 -43.62 -28.92
N PRO A 1046 -36.12 -43.41 -28.05
CA PRO A 1046 -36.89 -44.50 -27.47
C PRO A 1046 -37.71 -45.23 -28.55
N THR A 1047 -37.32 -46.48 -28.84
CA THR A 1047 -38.07 -47.35 -29.73
C THR A 1047 -39.50 -47.55 -29.18
N PRO A 1048 -40.56 -47.30 -29.97
CA PRO A 1048 -41.92 -47.61 -29.56
C PRO A 1048 -42.06 -49.09 -29.20
N ASP A 1049 -42.74 -49.39 -28.09
CA ASP A 1049 -43.03 -50.77 -27.67
C ASP A 1049 -43.70 -51.54 -28.81
N PRO A 1050 -43.32 -52.80 -29.08
CA PRO A 1050 -43.96 -53.61 -30.10
C PRO A 1050 -45.43 -53.84 -29.71
N THR A 1051 -46.36 -53.38 -30.57
CA THR A 1051 -47.79 -53.54 -30.35
C THR A 1051 -48.13 -55.01 -30.08
N PRO A 1052 -48.83 -55.34 -28.98
CA PRO A 1052 -49.07 -56.72 -28.60
C PRO A 1052 -49.91 -57.48 -29.64
N ASP A 1053 -49.52 -58.72 -29.89
CA ASP A 1053 -50.17 -59.63 -30.84
C ASP A 1053 -51.67 -59.82 -30.51
N PRO A 1054 -52.58 -59.82 -31.50
CA PRO A 1054 -54.02 -59.89 -31.23
C PRO A 1054 -54.41 -61.23 -30.59
N THR A 1055 -55.01 -61.13 -29.39
CA THR A 1055 -55.49 -62.28 -28.62
C THR A 1055 -56.65 -62.99 -29.36
N PRO A 1056 -56.75 -64.34 -29.34
CA PRO A 1056 -57.78 -65.07 -30.08
C PRO A 1056 -59.22 -64.69 -29.73
N GLU A 1057 -60.07 -64.67 -30.76
CA GLU A 1057 -61.49 -64.28 -30.71
C GLU A 1057 -62.38 -65.36 -30.05
N PRO A 1058 -63.20 -65.02 -29.03
CA PRO A 1058 -64.23 -65.91 -28.48
C PRO A 1058 -65.55 -65.84 -29.26
N GLU A 1059 -66.34 -66.93 -29.22
CA GLU A 1059 -67.61 -67.04 -29.98
C GLU A 1059 -68.70 -66.01 -29.59
N PRO A 1060 -69.60 -65.63 -30.53
CA PRO A 1060 -70.58 -64.57 -30.32
C PRO A 1060 -71.89 -65.03 -29.68
N GLU A 1061 -72.40 -64.24 -28.71
CA GLU A 1061 -73.80 -64.30 -28.26
C GLU A 1061 -74.69 -63.24 -28.97
N PRO A 1062 -76.02 -63.44 -29.05
CA PRO A 1062 -76.85 -62.86 -30.10
C PRO A 1062 -77.42 -61.45 -29.84
N THR A 1063 -77.60 -60.69 -30.92
CA THR A 1063 -78.12 -59.31 -30.94
C THR A 1063 -79.67 -59.23 -30.95
N PRO A 1064 -80.27 -58.31 -30.17
CA PRO A 1064 -81.61 -57.76 -30.45
C PRO A 1064 -81.55 -56.45 -31.27
N THR A 1065 -82.47 -56.26 -32.21
CA THR A 1065 -82.46 -55.16 -33.21
C THR A 1065 -83.09 -53.83 -32.74
N PRO A 1066 -82.77 -52.68 -33.39
CA PRO A 1066 -83.10 -51.33 -32.88
C PRO A 1066 -84.42 -50.74 -33.42
N LYS A 1067 -84.90 -49.66 -32.76
CA LYS A 1067 -85.85 -48.68 -33.32
C LYS A 1067 -85.74 -47.31 -32.59
N PRO A 1068 -86.35 -46.20 -33.06
CA PRO A 1068 -85.54 -45.14 -33.68
C PRO A 1068 -85.75 -43.73 -33.08
N THR A 1069 -85.03 -42.76 -33.65
CA THR A 1069 -85.22 -41.32 -33.48
C THR A 1069 -86.64 -40.84 -33.84
N PRO A 1070 -87.16 -39.83 -33.13
CA PRO A 1070 -87.99 -38.76 -33.68
C PRO A 1070 -87.16 -37.48 -33.91
N ASP A 1071 -87.71 -36.55 -34.68
CA ASP A 1071 -87.07 -35.33 -35.21
C ASP A 1071 -88.07 -34.16 -35.19
N ILE A 1072 -87.62 -32.90 -35.38
CA ILE A 1072 -88.44 -31.67 -35.57
C ILE A 1072 -89.14 -31.19 -34.24
N ASP A 1073 -89.29 -29.91 -33.86
CA ASP A 1073 -89.57 -28.65 -34.60
C ASP A 1073 -89.01 -27.34 -33.94
N ASN A 1074 -89.47 -26.18 -34.44
CA ASN A 1074 -88.92 -24.81 -34.33
C ASN A 1074 -89.45 -23.89 -33.18
N ASN A 1075 -88.74 -22.74 -33.02
CA ASN A 1075 -89.24 -21.33 -33.05
C ASN A 1075 -89.18 -20.39 -31.79
N GLY A 1076 -88.84 -19.11 -32.03
CA GLY A 1076 -88.83 -17.95 -31.09
C GLY A 1076 -87.41 -17.40 -30.80
N LYS A 1077 -86.95 -16.17 -31.18
CA LYS A 1077 -87.42 -14.77 -31.00
C LYS A 1077 -87.51 -14.33 -29.52
N GLN A 1078 -87.07 -13.16 -29.04
CA GLN A 1078 -86.36 -11.93 -29.54
C GLN A 1078 -85.80 -11.22 -28.26
N ASP A 1079 -84.90 -10.22 -28.18
CA ASP A 1079 -84.15 -9.29 -29.07
C ASP A 1079 -82.81 -8.92 -28.32
N GLY A 1080 -81.92 -7.94 -28.63
CA GLY A 1080 -81.87 -6.88 -29.65
C GLY A 1080 -80.54 -6.07 -29.64
N ASN A 1081 -80.47 -4.94 -30.35
CA ASN A 1081 -79.22 -4.28 -30.81
C ASN A 1081 -78.51 -3.31 -29.83
N ASN A 1082 -77.17 -3.17 -29.99
CA ASN A 1082 -76.40 -1.92 -30.27
C ASN A 1082 -74.87 -2.12 -30.00
N ALA A 1083 -73.91 -1.41 -30.60
CA ALA A 1083 -73.82 -0.67 -31.86
C ALA A 1083 -72.32 -0.51 -32.28
N LYS A 1084 -72.03 -0.24 -33.56
CA LYS A 1084 -70.67 -0.07 -34.17
C LYS A 1084 -70.24 1.42 -34.21
N PRO A 1085 -69.00 1.86 -34.57
CA PRO A 1085 -68.32 1.54 -35.86
C PRO A 1085 -66.74 1.51 -35.85
N SER A 1086 -66.07 0.82 -36.81
CA SER A 1086 -65.25 1.34 -37.96
C SER A 1086 -63.91 2.06 -37.64
N ALA A 1087 -62.81 2.01 -38.42
CA ALA A 1087 -62.32 1.23 -39.59
C ALA A 1087 -60.78 1.51 -39.72
N LYS A 1088 -59.90 0.62 -40.21
CA LYS A 1088 -59.48 0.36 -41.62
C LYS A 1088 -59.26 1.63 -42.50
N PRO A 1089 -58.25 1.69 -43.41
CA PRO A 1089 -57.88 0.60 -44.34
C PRO A 1089 -56.36 0.38 -44.62
N GLN A 1090 -56.07 -0.37 -45.69
CA GLN A 1090 -54.74 -0.80 -46.19
C GLN A 1090 -54.36 -0.08 -47.51
N SER A 1091 -53.06 0.09 -47.79
CA SER A 1091 -52.45 0.03 -49.14
C SER A 1091 -50.90 0.13 -49.01
N SER A 1092 -49.98 -0.58 -49.68
CA SER A 1092 -49.92 -1.53 -50.81
C SER A 1092 -49.16 -0.99 -52.05
N GLN A 1093 -48.26 -1.83 -52.59
CA GLN A 1093 -47.47 -1.65 -53.83
C GLN A 1093 -46.39 -0.53 -53.82
N GLN A 1094 -45.40 -0.51 -54.72
CA GLN A 1094 -44.48 -1.52 -55.28
C GLN A 1094 -43.57 -0.80 -56.31
N SER A 1095 -42.34 -1.31 -56.46
CA SER A 1095 -41.56 -1.40 -57.71
C SER A 1095 -40.48 -0.34 -58.04
N GLN A 1096 -39.29 -0.89 -58.35
CA GLN A 1096 -38.29 -0.52 -59.39
C GLN A 1096 -37.74 0.93 -59.47
N SER A 1097 -36.54 1.20 -60.01
CA SER A 1097 -35.24 0.51 -60.12
C SER A 1097 -34.28 1.43 -60.90
N GLN A 1098 -32.95 1.37 -60.70
CA GLN A 1098 -31.94 1.25 -61.79
C GLN A 1098 -30.48 1.29 -61.28
N ARG A 1099 -29.52 1.00 -62.19
CA ARG A 1099 -28.10 0.73 -61.91
C ARG A 1099 -27.17 1.78 -62.55
N LYS A 1100 -25.97 1.97 -61.97
CA LYS A 1100 -24.64 2.04 -62.63
C LYS A 1100 -23.56 1.82 -61.54
N LYS A 1101 -22.80 0.72 -61.56
CA LYS A 1101 -21.51 0.48 -62.30
C LYS A 1101 -20.38 1.42 -61.82
N LYS A 1102 -19.43 0.89 -61.01
CA LYS A 1102 -18.07 0.36 -61.40
C LYS A 1102 -16.98 1.48 -61.41
N LEU A 1103 -15.70 1.28 -61.05
CA LEU A 1103 -14.82 0.09 -60.90
C LEU A 1103 -13.53 0.43 -60.07
N SER A 1104 -12.93 -0.54 -59.35
CA SER A 1104 -11.46 -0.89 -59.19
C SER A 1104 -10.33 0.18 -59.12
N SER A 1105 -9.15 0.01 -58.48
CA SER A 1105 -8.51 -1.06 -57.64
C SER A 1105 -7.06 -0.65 -57.21
N THR A 1106 -6.29 -1.57 -56.57
CA THR A 1106 -4.80 -1.60 -56.31
C THR A 1106 -4.22 -0.58 -55.32
N GLY A 1107 -3.19 -0.86 -54.50
CA GLY A 1107 -2.37 -2.08 -54.19
C GLY A 1107 -1.63 -1.90 -52.84
N VAL A 1108 -1.24 -2.92 -52.06
CA VAL A 1108 -0.04 -3.81 -52.17
C VAL A 1108 1.32 -3.05 -52.06
N ALA A 1109 2.32 -3.37 -51.22
CA ALA A 1109 2.48 -4.18 -49.98
C ALA A 1109 3.93 -4.03 -49.37
N THR A 1110 4.19 -4.66 -48.21
CA THR A 1110 5.51 -5.27 -47.77
C THR A 1110 6.63 -4.45 -47.07
N THR A 1111 6.66 -4.53 -45.72
CA THR A 1111 7.71 -5.04 -44.78
C THR A 1111 9.24 -4.74 -44.87
N ALA A 1112 9.86 -4.44 -43.69
CA ALA A 1112 11.06 -5.10 -43.07
C ALA A 1112 12.40 -4.33 -42.80
N ILE A 1113 13.01 -4.60 -41.62
CA ILE A 1113 14.47 -4.68 -41.27
C ILE A 1113 15.34 -3.38 -41.19
N VAL A 1114 16.40 -3.21 -40.35
CA VAL A 1114 16.73 -3.59 -38.94
C VAL A 1114 18.05 -2.89 -38.46
N ILE A 1115 18.22 -2.60 -37.15
CA ILE A 1115 19.44 -2.32 -36.31
C ILE A 1115 20.73 -1.65 -36.91
N ALA A 1116 21.26 -0.55 -36.29
CA ALA A 1116 22.68 -0.41 -35.83
C ALA A 1116 23.17 1.01 -35.36
N MET A 1117 23.57 1.11 -34.08
CA MET A 1117 24.78 1.76 -33.46
C MET A 1117 25.40 3.14 -33.88
N THR A 1118 25.22 4.12 -32.98
CA THR A 1118 26.25 4.90 -32.19
C THR A 1118 27.23 5.99 -32.74
N VAL A 1119 27.45 7.03 -31.90
CA VAL A 1119 28.53 8.06 -31.77
C VAL A 1119 28.82 9.08 -32.91
N LEU A 1120 28.51 10.39 -32.72
CA LEU A 1120 29.51 11.44 -32.39
C LEU A 1120 28.93 12.86 -32.10
N ALA A 1121 29.28 13.36 -30.90
CA ALA A 1121 29.59 14.73 -30.48
C ALA A 1121 29.15 15.99 -31.29
N THR A 1122 28.25 16.76 -30.68
CA THR A 1122 28.36 18.21 -30.32
C THR A 1122 29.13 19.20 -31.21
N ALA A 1123 28.40 20.19 -31.75
CA ALA A 1123 28.82 21.60 -31.84
C ALA A 1123 27.60 22.54 -32.06
N GLY A 1124 27.25 23.38 -31.08
CA GLY A 1124 26.02 24.19 -31.17
C GLY A 1124 25.76 25.17 -30.02
N CYS A 1125 26.76 25.95 -29.62
CA CYS A 1125 26.61 26.91 -28.52
C CYS A 1125 25.70 28.12 -28.88
N CYS A 1126 25.14 28.74 -27.85
CA CYS A 1126 24.02 29.69 -27.90
C CYS A 1126 24.23 30.94 -28.78
N ILE A 1127 23.17 31.33 -29.51
CA ILE A 1127 22.94 32.74 -29.90
C ILE A 1127 21.49 33.12 -29.57
N PHE A 1128 21.32 34.02 -28.60
CA PHE A 1128 20.04 34.61 -28.24
C PHE A 1128 19.70 35.77 -29.19
N VAL A 1129 18.58 35.68 -29.93
CA VAL A 1129 17.96 36.84 -30.60
C VAL A 1129 16.44 36.79 -30.44
N ALA A 1130 15.89 37.68 -29.63
CA ALA A 1130 14.46 37.76 -29.39
C ALA A 1130 13.72 38.52 -30.51
N LYS A 1131 12.60 37.98 -31.02
CA LYS A 1131 11.50 38.77 -31.61
C LYS A 1131 10.14 38.06 -31.58
N ARG A 1132 9.11 38.85 -31.27
CA ARG A 1132 7.68 38.45 -31.09
C ARG A 1132 7.05 37.93 -32.39
N GLY A 1133 6.15 36.93 -32.34
CA GLY A 1133 5.66 36.23 -33.56
C GLY A 1133 4.17 35.83 -33.72
N LYS A 1134 3.33 35.73 -32.67
CA LYS A 1134 1.85 35.51 -32.72
C LYS A 1134 1.25 34.27 -33.46
N LEU A 1135 0.50 33.48 -32.67
CA LEU A 1135 -0.85 32.92 -32.94
C LEU A 1135 -1.10 31.81 -33.99
N ARG A 1136 -1.68 30.71 -33.47
CA ARG A 1136 -2.72 29.82 -34.05
C ARG A 1136 -2.34 28.90 -35.23
N ASN A 1137 -2.95 27.72 -35.36
CA ASN A 1137 -3.89 27.03 -34.44
C ASN A 1137 -3.17 25.99 -33.60
#